data_AF-A0AAJ0FVK8-F1
#
_entry.id   AF-A0AAJ0FVK8-F1
#
_cell.length_a   1.000
_cell.length_b   1.000
_cell.length_c   1.000
_cell.angle_alpha   90.00
_cell.angle_beta   90.00
_cell.angle_gamma   90.00
#
_symmetry.space_group_name_H-M   'P 1'
#
loop_
_entity.id
_entity.type
_entity.pdbx_description
1 polymer ?
#
loop_
_entity_poly.entity_id
_entity_poly.type
_entity_poly.pdbx_seq_one_letter_code
_entity_poly.pdbx_strand_id
1 'polypeptide(L)'
;MESITTTSRQYQHFVPQFLLRNFSHPFKSTATRNKSQRGRREDKTRHNEDVVNLVDLSSDAPTVVERPVRRVLGQFNMYRNTALSQKEQDKIEEKLSRLESHASKIFRRILTDFDKAHRGLWLTRKEKNLIRQFLFVMKYRGPTFYERYNHETIATYSADDKEDLTAYMKEKGFSRPVEVWLDNLDQFIELQMDNELKWVSELQNRTYGPDGLWAVMHCQMMHMSICTPSNSHEQFLISDNCYHVAEGPHQIEMDLVSGQPQRGAWLNLHEFAPISPRLLIVLRSFLFSSPEEDKGNHNGKIFREKCRSMVEPIFGSLDKTLLADLPVSKPRNNYSQLVEGRFRMLPDEDGSLKDEHTFFFKFHPISTTHVNRINGVFLENLNLGNSLIFYSAQAFRRSLEWYMTDRDTFPKRVIKNAADGKLARLTKLAALLNQLGSAEQPFWEEIPSPDLTDKQWHRLWLMELRRAFPSLLEQMPKENPTESMQIHRILGGSNSTLPKDMKQAQLMLNLRIKIDAKEQVRETNRMFLDNEYLQFPRRRLWLYLKHWRCMRLQDENNWQYDDFYMSGPEDVIARVWTIIKRGRLNNMMYRAVGNEIIRKTLPDFNPWARITLDDRGLDHFCKLQEYAFSEKIQDCGIEQIEKLSSTCIVRFSTALTVQGFNIRKPVFRLEQLAEILTRMTVKKEFKILLRGILEEDVLDSFTTIFFELLYPTPPSFECLFLTD
;
A
#
# COMPACT_ATOMS: atom_id res chain seq x y z
N MET A 1 3.10 -21.27 50.69
CA MET A 1 4.22 -21.33 49.72
C MET A 1 3.71 -22.08 48.51
N GLU A 2 3.09 -21.36 47.58
CA GLU A 2 2.63 -21.92 46.30
C GLU A 2 3.85 -22.32 45.47
N SER A 3 3.82 -23.56 44.98
CA SER A 3 4.84 -24.09 44.08
C SER A 3 4.78 -23.32 42.77
N ILE A 4 5.75 -22.44 42.56
CA ILE A 4 6.06 -21.85 41.26
C ILE A 4 6.39 -23.02 40.33
N THR A 5 5.42 -23.44 39.52
CA THR A 5 5.65 -24.34 38.40
C THR A 5 6.59 -23.62 37.44
N THR A 6 7.85 -24.04 37.44
CA THR A 6 8.85 -23.60 36.47
C THR A 6 8.35 -23.96 35.07
N THR A 7 7.75 -23.00 34.39
CA THR A 7 7.35 -23.13 32.98
C THR A 7 8.60 -23.41 32.15
N SER A 8 8.67 -24.63 31.59
CA SER A 8 9.78 -25.06 30.74
C SER A 8 9.92 -24.11 29.55
N ARG A 9 11.11 -23.54 29.34
CA ARG A 9 11.39 -22.67 28.19
C ARG A 9 11.24 -23.47 26.88
N GLN A 10 10.21 -23.18 26.09
CA GLN A 10 10.02 -23.78 24.77
C GLN A 10 10.75 -22.94 23.71
N TYR A 11 11.35 -23.59 22.72
CA TYR A 11 12.00 -22.93 21.58
C TYR A 11 11.11 -23.13 20.36
N GLN A 12 10.61 -22.03 19.80
CA GLN A 12 9.74 -22.02 18.62
C GLN A 12 10.54 -21.58 17.40
N HIS A 13 10.37 -22.29 16.29
CA HIS A 13 11.13 -22.07 15.07
C HIS A 13 10.40 -21.09 14.15
N PHE A 14 11.08 -20.08 13.61
CA PHE A 14 10.53 -19.28 12.52
C PHE A 14 10.52 -20.07 11.20
N VAL A 15 11.58 -20.85 10.94
CA VAL A 15 11.64 -21.81 9.83
C VAL A 15 11.48 -23.24 10.36
N PRO A 16 10.47 -24.00 9.89
CA PRO A 16 10.22 -25.35 10.39
C PRO A 16 11.43 -26.27 10.25
N GLN A 17 11.64 -27.11 11.28
CA GLN A 17 12.80 -28.01 11.34
C GLN A 17 12.87 -28.96 10.14
N PHE A 18 11.74 -29.40 9.59
CA PHE A 18 11.74 -30.31 8.45
C PHE A 18 12.33 -29.68 7.19
N LEU A 19 12.31 -28.35 7.06
CA LEU A 19 12.94 -27.62 5.96
C LEU A 19 14.43 -27.40 6.26
N LEU A 20 14.76 -27.01 7.49
CA LEU A 20 16.15 -26.85 7.93
C LEU A 20 16.96 -28.15 7.81
N ARG A 21 16.34 -29.31 8.03
CA ARG A 21 16.99 -30.61 7.82
C ARG A 21 17.46 -30.84 6.38
N ASN A 22 16.82 -30.21 5.40
CA ASN A 22 17.27 -30.30 4.00
C ASN A 22 18.59 -29.55 3.76
N PHE A 23 18.98 -28.66 4.68
CA PHE A 23 20.25 -27.92 4.67
C PHE A 23 21.26 -28.49 5.68
N SER A 24 20.89 -29.54 6.43
CA SER A 24 21.72 -30.07 7.50
C SER A 24 22.70 -31.13 7.02
N HIS A 25 23.75 -31.33 7.81
CA HIS A 25 24.69 -32.44 7.71
C HIS A 25 24.96 -33.02 9.10
N PRO A 26 25.40 -34.29 9.20
CA PRO A 26 25.76 -34.87 10.49
C PRO A 26 26.98 -34.17 11.09
N PHE A 27 26.90 -33.78 12.36
CA PHE A 27 28.03 -33.16 13.05
C PHE A 27 29.22 -34.12 13.15
N LYS A 28 30.39 -33.66 12.67
CA LYS A 28 31.66 -34.39 12.75
C LYS A 28 32.61 -33.64 13.68
N SER A 29 32.90 -34.19 14.85
CA SER A 29 33.88 -33.61 15.77
C SER A 29 35.26 -33.57 15.12
N THR A 30 35.80 -32.37 14.95
CA THR A 30 37.23 -32.17 14.67
C THR A 30 37.98 -32.38 15.98
N ALA A 31 38.46 -33.61 16.19
CA ALA A 31 39.25 -33.96 17.36
C ALA A 31 40.64 -33.30 17.30
N THR A 32 40.73 -32.00 17.58
CA THR A 32 42.02 -31.35 17.86
C THR A 32 42.45 -31.63 19.29
N ARG A 33 43.72 -32.04 19.45
CA ARG A 33 44.33 -32.53 20.71
C ARG A 33 44.23 -31.55 21.89
N ASN A 34 43.94 -30.27 21.64
CA ASN A 34 43.97 -29.18 22.63
C ASN A 34 42.59 -28.72 23.17
N LYS A 35 41.48 -29.42 22.89
CA LYS A 35 40.18 -29.04 23.48
C LYS A 35 40.10 -29.36 24.98
N SER A 36 39.53 -28.44 25.75
CA SER A 36 39.26 -28.60 27.18
C SER A 36 38.34 -29.80 27.46
N GLN A 37 38.38 -30.34 28.68
CA GLN A 37 37.61 -31.52 29.09
C GLN A 37 36.09 -31.32 28.91
N ARG A 38 35.61 -30.07 29.04
CA ARG A 38 34.21 -29.67 28.79
C ARG A 38 33.86 -29.69 27.30
N GLY A 39 34.73 -29.18 26.43
CA GLY A 39 34.55 -29.24 24.97
C GLY A 39 34.57 -30.67 24.42
N ARG A 40 35.39 -31.56 24.99
CA ARG A 40 35.38 -32.99 24.65
C ARG A 40 34.09 -33.72 25.06
N ARG A 41 33.44 -33.28 26.16
CA ARG A 41 32.14 -33.82 26.58
C ARG A 41 31.00 -33.34 25.69
N GLU A 42 30.97 -32.05 25.34
CA GLU A 42 29.97 -31.50 24.42
C GLU A 42 30.06 -32.12 23.01
N ASP A 43 31.27 -32.27 22.47
CA ASP A 43 31.48 -32.93 21.16
C ASP A 43 31.00 -34.39 21.16
N LYS A 44 31.23 -35.13 22.26
CA LYS A 44 30.73 -36.51 22.41
C LYS A 44 29.21 -36.58 22.47
N THR A 45 28.55 -35.60 23.10
CA THR A 45 27.09 -35.55 23.19
C THR A 45 26.39 -35.10 21.90
N ARG A 46 27.11 -34.43 20.99
CA ARG A 46 26.57 -33.92 19.71
C ARG A 46 26.93 -34.80 18.51
N HIS A 47 27.60 -35.92 18.72
CA HIS A 47 28.01 -36.82 17.65
C HIS A 47 26.77 -37.32 16.87
N ASN A 48 26.78 -37.17 15.54
CA ASN A 48 25.67 -37.46 14.63
C ASN A 48 24.38 -36.63 14.85
N GLU A 49 24.45 -35.51 15.59
CA GLU A 49 23.35 -34.54 15.60
C GLU A 49 23.29 -33.79 14.26
N ASP A 50 22.08 -33.59 13.72
CA ASP A 50 21.87 -32.77 12.52
C ASP A 50 22.21 -31.30 12.82
N VAL A 51 23.23 -30.79 12.13
CA VAL A 51 23.69 -29.39 12.24
C VAL A 51 23.62 -28.71 10.89
N VAL A 52 23.51 -27.37 10.90
CA VAL A 52 23.59 -26.52 9.71
C VAL A 52 24.83 -25.64 9.81
N ASN A 53 25.42 -25.28 8.66
CA ASN A 53 26.40 -24.21 8.62
C ASN A 53 25.68 -22.87 8.67
N LEU A 54 26.08 -22.03 9.62
CA LEU A 54 25.48 -20.73 9.90
C LEU A 54 26.56 -19.65 9.86
N VAL A 55 26.31 -18.59 9.11
CA VAL A 55 26.98 -17.30 9.27
C VAL A 55 26.28 -16.53 10.37
N ASP A 56 27.03 -16.14 11.40
CA ASP A 56 26.56 -15.30 12.49
C ASP A 56 27.18 -13.90 12.35
N LEU A 57 26.32 -12.91 12.14
CA LEU A 57 26.67 -11.49 11.99
C LEU A 57 26.35 -10.66 13.25
N SER A 58 25.86 -11.31 14.32
CA SER A 58 25.44 -10.61 15.55
C SER A 58 26.59 -9.94 16.30
N SER A 59 27.80 -10.51 16.22
CA SER A 59 29.03 -9.94 16.76
C SER A 59 29.74 -9.00 15.77
N ASP A 60 30.64 -8.16 16.27
CA ASP A 60 31.47 -7.26 15.44
C ASP A 60 32.34 -8.05 14.45
N ALA A 61 32.90 -9.17 14.91
CA ALA A 61 33.59 -10.13 14.05
C ALA A 61 32.58 -11.18 13.55
N PRO A 62 32.32 -11.28 12.24
CA PRO A 62 31.45 -12.30 11.68
C PRO A 62 32.12 -13.67 11.78
N THR A 63 31.34 -14.71 12.04
CA THR A 63 31.85 -16.08 12.18
C THR A 63 31.00 -17.09 11.43
N VAL A 64 31.65 -18.17 10.98
CA VAL A 64 30.97 -19.37 10.45
C VAL A 64 30.98 -20.42 11.54
N VAL A 65 29.79 -20.87 11.95
CA VAL A 65 29.62 -21.85 13.03
C VAL A 65 28.65 -22.94 12.61
N GLU A 66 28.80 -24.13 13.20
CA GLU A 66 27.81 -25.19 13.09
C GLU A 66 26.81 -25.08 14.25
N ARG A 67 25.51 -25.09 13.95
CA ARG A 67 24.43 -25.04 14.95
C ARG A 67 23.46 -26.21 14.78
N PRO A 68 22.98 -26.82 15.87
CA PRO A 68 21.93 -27.84 15.79
C PRO A 68 20.66 -27.30 15.16
N VAL A 69 20.02 -28.08 14.29
CA VAL A 69 18.74 -27.72 13.64
C VAL A 69 17.68 -27.32 14.66
N ARG A 70 17.64 -27.99 15.82
CA ARG A 70 16.69 -27.70 16.91
C ARG A 70 16.92 -26.36 17.63
N ARG A 71 17.99 -25.61 17.32
CA ARG A 71 18.41 -24.38 18.02
C ARG A 71 18.84 -23.26 17.06
N VAL A 72 18.31 -23.25 15.84
CA VAL A 72 18.58 -22.21 14.84
C VAL A 72 17.28 -21.66 14.26
N LEU A 73 17.30 -20.44 13.72
CA LEU A 73 16.16 -19.72 13.12
C LEU A 73 14.87 -19.82 13.95
N GLY A 74 14.94 -19.41 15.22
CA GLY A 74 13.84 -19.47 16.17
C GLY A 74 14.12 -18.67 17.43
N GLN A 75 13.14 -18.62 18.32
CA GLN A 75 13.20 -17.85 19.56
C GLN A 75 12.60 -18.65 20.72
N PHE A 76 13.08 -18.39 21.94
CA PHE A 76 12.47 -18.95 23.14
C PHE A 76 11.21 -18.19 23.52
N ASN A 77 10.15 -18.94 23.84
CA ASN A 77 8.88 -18.44 24.36
C ASN A 77 8.26 -17.35 23.45
N MET A 78 8.33 -17.54 22.14
CA MET A 78 7.88 -16.56 21.15
C MET A 78 6.41 -16.14 21.32
N TYR A 79 5.54 -17.10 21.66
CA TYR A 79 4.11 -16.86 21.88
C TYR A 79 3.75 -16.46 23.32
N ARG A 80 4.74 -16.26 24.19
CA ARG A 80 4.48 -16.00 25.60
C ARG A 80 3.94 -14.59 25.77
N ASN A 81 2.63 -14.49 25.90
CA ASN A 81 1.93 -13.28 26.28
C ASN A 81 1.41 -13.41 27.71
N THR A 82 1.76 -12.47 28.59
CA THR A 82 1.27 -12.42 29.98
C THR A 82 -0.25 -12.29 30.08
N ALA A 83 -0.92 -11.83 29.02
CA ALA A 83 -2.38 -11.74 28.93
C ALA A 83 -3.05 -13.06 28.48
N LEU A 84 -2.31 -14.02 27.91
CA LEU A 84 -2.86 -15.29 27.45
C LEU A 84 -2.49 -16.44 28.39
N SER A 85 -3.43 -17.34 28.62
CA SER A 85 -3.17 -18.57 29.37
C SER A 85 -2.18 -19.47 28.62
N GLN A 86 -1.44 -20.32 29.35
CA GLN A 86 -0.53 -21.29 28.74
C GLN A 86 -1.26 -22.19 27.72
N LYS A 87 -2.52 -22.53 28.00
CA LYS A 87 -3.38 -23.35 27.12
C LYS A 87 -3.64 -22.67 25.76
N GLU A 88 -3.81 -21.35 25.74
CA GLU A 88 -4.01 -20.60 24.50
C GLU A 88 -2.73 -20.50 23.69
N GLN A 89 -1.59 -20.35 24.35
CA GLN A 89 -0.27 -20.35 23.70
C GLN A 89 0.05 -21.72 23.09
N ASP A 90 -0.24 -22.80 23.82
CA ASP A 90 -0.03 -24.17 23.34
C ASP A 90 -0.94 -24.51 22.13
N LYS A 91 -2.14 -23.91 22.06
CA LYS A 91 -3.09 -24.10 20.96
C LYS A 91 -2.53 -23.62 19.62
N ILE A 92 -1.85 -22.47 19.58
CA ILE A 92 -1.25 -21.93 18.34
C ILE A 92 -0.14 -22.87 17.86
N GLU A 93 0.73 -23.35 18.75
CA GLU A 93 1.79 -24.28 18.39
C GLU A 93 1.23 -25.62 17.92
N GLU A 94 0.15 -26.13 18.53
CA GLU A 94 -0.53 -27.34 18.06
C GLU A 94 -1.08 -27.17 16.63
N LYS A 95 -1.74 -26.03 16.36
CA LYS A 95 -2.27 -25.70 15.04
C LYS A 95 -1.16 -25.59 13.99
N LEU A 96 -0.06 -24.91 14.33
CA LEU A 96 1.13 -24.82 13.47
C LEU A 96 1.73 -26.19 13.20
N SER A 97 1.86 -27.04 14.22
CA SER A 97 2.38 -28.40 14.07
C SER A 97 1.56 -29.22 13.07
N ARG A 98 0.23 -29.07 13.08
CA ARG A 98 -0.67 -29.71 12.09
C ARG A 98 -0.44 -29.16 10.68
N LEU A 99 -0.36 -27.85 10.52
CA LEU A 99 -0.08 -27.20 9.23
C LEU A 99 1.28 -27.63 8.67
N GLU A 100 2.33 -27.59 9.49
CA GLU A 100 3.69 -28.04 9.16
C GLU A 100 3.71 -29.52 8.77
N SER A 101 3.00 -30.39 9.50
CA SER A 101 2.90 -31.82 9.20
C SER A 101 2.27 -32.07 7.83
N HIS A 102 1.19 -31.35 7.48
CA HIS A 102 0.57 -31.46 6.17
C HIS A 102 1.47 -30.93 5.05
N ALA A 103 2.07 -29.75 5.23
CA ALA A 103 2.99 -29.17 4.26
C ALA A 103 4.23 -30.06 4.04
N SER A 104 4.77 -30.66 5.10
CA SER A 104 5.93 -31.55 5.05
C SER A 104 5.71 -32.75 4.14
N LYS A 105 4.50 -33.33 4.13
CA LYS A 105 4.17 -34.44 3.22
C LYS A 105 4.29 -34.04 1.76
N ILE A 106 3.82 -32.83 1.41
CA ILE A 106 3.88 -32.31 0.05
C ILE A 106 5.33 -31.97 -0.33
N PHE A 107 6.08 -31.30 0.55
CA PHE A 107 7.49 -30.97 0.30
C PHE A 107 8.38 -32.21 0.15
N ARG A 108 8.15 -33.27 0.94
CA ARG A 108 8.85 -34.55 0.74
C ARG A 108 8.56 -35.17 -0.62
N ARG A 109 7.32 -35.06 -1.11
CA ARG A 109 6.97 -35.52 -2.47
C ARG A 109 7.69 -34.71 -3.54
N ILE A 110 7.73 -33.38 -3.39
CA ILE A 110 8.49 -32.48 -4.29
C ILE A 110 9.96 -32.90 -4.35
N LEU A 111 10.61 -33.11 -3.19
CA LEU A 111 11.99 -33.56 -3.10
C LEU A 111 12.19 -34.94 -3.75
N THR A 112 11.29 -35.89 -3.44
CA THR A 112 11.36 -37.25 -4.00
C THR A 112 11.24 -37.27 -5.52
N ASP A 113 10.32 -36.49 -6.10
CA ASP A 113 10.17 -36.39 -7.55
C ASP A 113 11.37 -35.71 -8.19
N PHE A 114 11.94 -34.70 -7.53
CA PHE A 114 13.17 -34.05 -7.98
C PHE A 114 14.37 -35.00 -7.96
N ASP A 115 14.56 -35.77 -6.89
CA ASP A 115 15.66 -36.73 -6.75
C ASP A 115 15.55 -37.88 -7.76
N LYS A 116 14.33 -38.24 -8.16
CA LYS A 116 14.05 -39.18 -9.26
C LYS A 116 14.26 -38.58 -10.66
N ALA A 117 14.78 -37.36 -10.75
CA ALA A 117 14.99 -36.62 -11.99
C ALA A 117 13.70 -36.46 -12.83
N HIS A 118 12.53 -36.42 -12.18
CA HIS A 118 11.30 -36.06 -12.88
C HIS A 118 11.37 -34.60 -13.35
N ARG A 119 10.69 -34.28 -14.45
CA ARG A 119 10.65 -32.91 -14.99
C ARG A 119 9.79 -31.94 -14.16
N GLY A 120 9.05 -32.46 -13.18
CA GLY A 120 8.05 -31.76 -12.39
C GLY A 120 7.08 -32.73 -11.73
N LEU A 121 6.04 -32.19 -11.10
CA LEU A 121 5.02 -32.98 -10.39
C LEU A 121 3.61 -32.40 -10.54
N TRP A 122 2.60 -33.24 -10.35
CA TRP A 122 1.21 -32.81 -10.24
C TRP A 122 0.84 -32.53 -8.77
N LEU A 123 0.22 -31.38 -8.53
CA LEU A 123 -0.40 -31.03 -7.25
C LEU A 123 -1.89 -30.81 -7.45
N THR A 124 -2.71 -31.24 -6.50
CA THR A 124 -4.13 -30.88 -6.46
C THR A 124 -4.31 -29.41 -6.11
N ARG A 125 -5.50 -28.85 -6.37
CA ARG A 125 -5.85 -27.50 -5.90
C ARG A 125 -5.67 -27.34 -4.40
N LYS A 126 -6.12 -28.33 -3.62
CA LYS A 126 -5.99 -28.34 -2.17
C LYS A 126 -4.53 -28.30 -1.72
N GLU A 127 -3.67 -29.10 -2.35
CA GLU A 127 -2.23 -29.10 -2.04
C GLU A 127 -1.55 -27.78 -2.41
N LYS A 128 -1.89 -27.21 -3.58
CA LYS A 128 -1.39 -25.89 -4.00
C LYS A 128 -1.81 -24.78 -3.03
N ASN A 129 -3.08 -24.77 -2.62
CA ASN A 129 -3.60 -23.78 -1.68
C ASN A 129 -2.95 -23.94 -0.29
N LEU A 130 -2.76 -25.19 0.17
CA LEU A 130 -2.06 -25.49 1.42
C LEU A 130 -0.62 -24.99 1.41
N ILE A 131 0.12 -25.15 0.30
CA ILE A 131 1.47 -24.57 0.18
C ILE A 131 1.42 -23.05 0.29
N ARG A 132 0.49 -22.38 -0.40
CA ARG A 132 0.36 -20.90 -0.34
C ARG A 132 0.04 -20.40 1.06
N GLN A 133 -0.91 -21.04 1.72
CA GLN A 133 -1.24 -20.77 3.12
C GLN A 133 -0.01 -20.97 4.01
N PHE A 134 0.68 -22.10 3.87
CA PHE A 134 1.89 -22.40 4.63
C PHE A 134 2.98 -21.33 4.44
N LEU A 135 3.26 -20.93 3.19
CA LEU A 135 4.27 -19.91 2.89
C LEU A 135 3.90 -18.55 3.50
N PHE A 136 2.64 -18.14 3.40
CA PHE A 136 2.18 -16.91 4.03
C PHE A 136 2.26 -16.96 5.56
N VAL A 137 1.81 -18.04 6.18
CA VAL A 137 1.88 -18.21 7.64
C VAL A 137 3.32 -18.19 8.12
N MET A 138 4.24 -18.85 7.43
CA MET A 138 5.67 -18.82 7.77
C MET A 138 6.29 -17.43 7.57
N LYS A 139 5.85 -16.68 6.55
CA LYS A 139 6.23 -15.27 6.36
C LYS A 139 5.70 -14.38 7.49
N TYR A 140 4.44 -14.54 7.89
CA TYR A 140 3.77 -13.75 8.92
C TYR A 140 4.22 -14.10 10.34
N ARG A 141 4.60 -15.36 10.58
CA ARG A 141 5.21 -15.84 11.83
C ARG A 141 6.64 -15.31 12.01
N GLY A 142 7.33 -14.97 10.91
CA GLY A 142 8.74 -14.60 10.89
C GLY A 142 9.10 -13.40 11.78
N PRO A 143 10.41 -13.19 12.05
CA PRO A 143 10.87 -12.20 13.01
C PRO A 143 10.43 -10.77 12.68
N THR A 144 10.37 -10.40 11.39
CA THR A 144 9.95 -9.06 10.97
C THR A 144 8.55 -8.67 11.45
N PHE A 145 7.58 -9.58 11.38
CA PHE A 145 6.23 -9.33 11.87
C PHE A 145 6.14 -9.47 13.38
N TYR A 146 6.85 -10.43 13.95
CA TYR A 146 6.92 -10.57 15.40
C TYR A 146 7.45 -9.28 16.04
N GLU A 147 8.57 -8.74 15.55
CA GLU A 147 9.14 -7.48 16.03
C GLU A 147 8.20 -6.29 15.86
N ARG A 148 7.49 -6.21 14.72
CA ARG A 148 6.46 -5.18 14.48
C ARG A 148 5.39 -5.16 15.55
N TYR A 149 4.92 -6.32 16.02
CA TYR A 149 3.80 -6.40 16.96
C TYR A 149 4.23 -6.64 18.42
N ASN A 150 5.49 -7.01 18.68
CA ASN A 150 5.99 -7.34 20.01
C ASN A 150 6.32 -6.08 20.85
N HIS A 151 5.30 -5.24 21.04
CA HIS A 151 5.35 -4.05 21.88
C HIS A 151 4.54 -4.24 23.15
N GLU A 152 4.98 -3.65 24.26
CA GLU A 152 4.26 -3.74 25.54
C GLU A 152 2.92 -2.99 25.49
N THR A 153 2.89 -1.86 24.80
CA THR A 153 1.70 -1.02 24.65
C THR A 153 1.59 -0.46 23.24
N ILE A 154 0.38 -0.04 22.86
CA ILE A 154 0.17 0.69 21.61
C ILE A 154 0.97 2.00 21.56
N ALA A 155 1.25 2.63 22.70
CA ALA A 155 2.07 3.84 22.76
C ALA A 155 3.50 3.60 22.25
N THR A 156 4.07 2.43 22.53
CA THR A 156 5.41 2.03 22.07
C THR A 156 5.45 1.45 20.65
N TYR A 157 4.29 1.17 20.04
CA TYR A 157 4.21 0.71 18.65
C TYR A 157 4.69 1.80 17.69
N SER A 158 5.58 1.42 16.77
CA SER A 158 6.33 2.33 15.91
C SER A 158 6.24 1.90 14.44
N ALA A 159 5.02 1.79 13.91
CA ALA A 159 4.78 1.59 12.49
C ALA A 159 3.79 2.64 11.95
N ASP A 160 3.69 2.74 10.62
CA ASP A 160 2.92 3.75 9.88
C ASP A 160 1.40 3.59 9.98
N ASP A 161 0.92 2.50 10.55
CA ASP A 161 -0.49 2.16 10.72
C ASP A 161 -0.94 2.15 12.18
N LYS A 162 -0.20 2.84 13.05
CA LYS A 162 -0.48 2.90 14.50
C LYS A 162 -1.91 3.30 14.81
N GLU A 163 -2.44 4.30 14.12
CA GLU A 163 -3.80 4.80 14.34
C GLU A 163 -4.85 3.73 13.99
N ASP A 164 -4.73 3.10 12.82
CA ASP A 164 -5.61 2.03 12.35
C ASP A 164 -5.56 0.82 13.29
N LEU A 165 -4.36 0.42 13.71
CA LEU A 165 -4.17 -0.67 14.66
C LEU A 165 -4.79 -0.34 16.02
N THR A 166 -4.68 0.91 16.48
CA THR A 166 -5.30 1.38 17.73
C THR A 166 -6.82 1.23 17.68
N ALA A 167 -7.43 1.65 16.57
CA ALA A 167 -8.88 1.54 16.36
C ALA A 167 -9.33 0.07 16.37
N TYR A 168 -8.62 -0.79 15.63
CA TYR A 168 -8.90 -2.23 15.58
C TYR A 168 -8.75 -2.91 16.95
N MET A 169 -7.68 -2.58 17.69
CA MET A 169 -7.46 -3.09 19.05
C MET A 169 -8.60 -2.68 19.98
N LYS A 170 -9.08 -1.43 19.90
CA LYS A 170 -10.21 -0.94 20.70
C LYS A 170 -11.51 -1.66 20.35
N GLU A 171 -11.77 -1.89 19.06
CA GLU A 171 -12.95 -2.62 18.58
C GLU A 171 -12.97 -4.06 19.11
N LYS A 172 -11.83 -4.77 19.03
CA LYS A 172 -11.71 -6.18 19.41
C LYS A 172 -11.41 -6.40 20.89
N GLY A 173 -11.14 -5.34 21.65
CA GLY A 173 -10.79 -5.41 23.07
C GLY A 173 -9.38 -5.93 23.35
N PHE A 174 -8.45 -5.78 22.39
CA PHE A 174 -7.05 -6.16 22.58
C PHE A 174 -6.28 -5.11 23.39
N SER A 175 -5.46 -5.58 24.33
CA SER A 175 -4.68 -4.68 25.20
C SER A 175 -3.28 -4.39 24.65
N ARG A 176 -2.70 -5.35 23.91
CA ARG A 176 -1.35 -5.27 23.37
C ARG A 176 -1.32 -5.58 21.87
N PRO A 177 -0.45 -4.93 21.07
CA PRO A 177 -0.34 -5.23 19.63
C PRO A 177 -0.01 -6.69 19.31
N VAL A 178 0.72 -7.38 20.19
CA VAL A 178 1.05 -8.80 20.02
C VAL A 178 -0.20 -9.71 20.04
N GLU A 179 -1.30 -9.29 20.67
CA GLU A 179 -2.56 -10.03 20.64
C GLU A 179 -3.17 -10.03 19.24
N VAL A 180 -3.07 -8.91 18.51
CA VAL A 180 -3.52 -8.81 17.10
C VAL A 180 -2.71 -9.77 16.23
N TRP A 181 -1.40 -9.84 16.42
CA TRP A 181 -0.55 -10.78 15.68
C TRP A 181 -0.90 -12.25 15.95
N LEU A 182 -1.16 -12.60 17.21
CA LEU A 182 -1.55 -13.95 17.60
C LEU A 182 -2.93 -14.34 17.07
N ASP A 183 -3.91 -13.43 17.15
CA ASP A 183 -5.24 -13.64 16.60
C ASP A 183 -5.18 -13.81 15.07
N ASN A 184 -4.50 -12.90 14.36
CA ASN A 184 -4.30 -13.02 12.92
C ASN A 184 -3.60 -14.34 12.53
N LEU A 185 -2.55 -14.75 13.26
CA LEU A 185 -1.91 -16.05 13.05
C LEU A 185 -2.92 -17.19 13.18
N ASP A 186 -3.75 -17.18 14.21
CA ASP A 186 -4.79 -18.19 14.44
C ASP A 186 -5.76 -18.25 13.25
N GLN A 187 -6.25 -17.10 12.79
CA GLN A 187 -7.14 -16.98 11.64
C GLN A 187 -6.47 -17.47 10.34
N PHE A 188 -5.22 -17.10 10.09
CA PHE A 188 -4.49 -17.53 8.89
C PHE A 188 -4.21 -19.04 8.87
N ILE A 189 -3.97 -19.66 10.03
CA ILE A 189 -3.75 -21.11 10.14
C ILE A 189 -5.05 -21.89 9.93
N GLU A 190 -6.17 -21.39 10.45
CA GLU A 190 -7.49 -22.04 10.29
C GLU A 190 -8.18 -21.75 8.96
N LEU A 191 -7.67 -20.78 8.20
CA LEU A 191 -8.22 -20.37 6.91
C LEU A 191 -8.43 -21.57 5.97
N GLN A 192 -9.67 -21.79 5.57
CA GLN A 192 -10.02 -22.76 4.54
C GLN A 192 -10.21 -22.04 3.21
N MET A 193 -9.26 -22.19 2.30
CA MET A 193 -9.36 -21.61 0.96
C MET A 193 -10.34 -22.40 0.10
N ASP A 194 -11.61 -22.03 0.16
CA ASP A 194 -12.70 -22.63 -0.61
C ASP A 194 -12.67 -22.21 -2.09
N ASN A 195 -13.35 -23.02 -2.91
CA ASN A 195 -13.41 -22.84 -4.35
C ASN A 195 -14.32 -21.68 -4.80
N GLU A 196 -15.24 -21.23 -3.94
CA GLU A 196 -16.11 -20.09 -4.20
C GLU A 196 -15.45 -18.76 -3.82
N LEU A 197 -14.20 -18.81 -3.32
CA LEU A 197 -13.41 -17.66 -2.87
C LEU A 197 -14.06 -16.87 -1.73
N LYS A 198 -14.98 -17.47 -0.97
CA LYS A 198 -15.62 -16.83 0.20
C LYS A 198 -14.60 -16.45 1.27
N TRP A 199 -13.55 -17.24 1.39
CA TRP A 199 -12.44 -16.98 2.30
C TRP A 199 -11.78 -15.61 2.09
N VAL A 200 -11.87 -15.01 0.89
CA VAL A 200 -11.27 -13.68 0.60
C VAL A 200 -11.96 -12.59 1.40
N SER A 201 -13.30 -12.52 1.33
CA SER A 201 -14.09 -11.53 2.07
C SER A 201 -14.18 -11.89 3.56
N GLU A 202 -14.24 -13.18 3.90
CA GLU A 202 -14.21 -13.66 5.28
C GLU A 202 -12.93 -13.22 6.00
N LEU A 203 -11.77 -13.34 5.34
CA LEU A 203 -10.50 -13.01 5.94
C LEU A 203 -10.37 -11.51 6.25
N GLN A 204 -10.89 -10.65 5.39
CA GLN A 204 -10.92 -9.20 5.61
C GLN A 204 -11.75 -8.81 6.85
N ASN A 205 -12.80 -9.57 7.16
CA ASN A 205 -13.65 -9.31 8.32
C ASN A 205 -13.13 -9.93 9.62
N ARG A 206 -12.31 -10.99 9.53
CA ARG A 206 -11.81 -11.74 10.69
C ARG A 206 -10.46 -11.29 11.19
N THR A 207 -9.64 -10.70 10.33
CA THR A 207 -8.28 -10.28 10.67
C THR A 207 -8.17 -8.76 10.71
N TYR A 208 -7.05 -8.25 11.19
CA TYR A 208 -6.69 -6.87 10.95
C TYR A 208 -6.61 -6.60 9.44
N GLY A 209 -7.48 -5.72 8.94
CA GLY A 209 -7.76 -5.56 7.50
C GLY A 209 -6.53 -5.47 6.59
N PRO A 210 -5.52 -4.64 6.90
CA PRO A 210 -4.28 -4.56 6.11
C PRO A 210 -3.52 -5.90 6.00
N ASP A 211 -3.46 -6.68 7.07
CA ASP A 211 -2.78 -7.97 7.09
C ASP A 211 -3.58 -9.03 6.33
N GLY A 212 -4.92 -9.04 6.48
CA GLY A 212 -5.82 -9.89 5.71
C GLY A 212 -5.72 -9.64 4.20
N LEU A 213 -5.66 -8.37 3.79
CA LEU A 213 -5.44 -7.99 2.40
C LEU A 213 -4.08 -8.51 1.89
N TRP A 214 -3.03 -8.44 2.70
CA TRP A 214 -1.72 -8.96 2.31
C TRP A 214 -1.75 -10.48 2.08
N ALA A 215 -2.48 -11.22 2.90
CA ALA A 215 -2.69 -12.67 2.71
C ALA A 215 -3.38 -12.97 1.38
N VAL A 216 -4.42 -12.21 1.03
CA VAL A 216 -5.13 -12.33 -0.26
C VAL A 216 -4.19 -12.04 -1.42
N MET A 217 -3.42 -10.94 -1.34
CA MET A 217 -2.45 -10.58 -2.38
C MET A 217 -1.40 -11.68 -2.58
N HIS A 218 -0.83 -12.21 -1.50
CA HIS A 218 0.15 -13.29 -1.56
C HIS A 218 -0.43 -14.56 -2.22
N CYS A 219 -1.68 -14.91 -1.91
CA CYS A 219 -2.29 -16.15 -2.39
C CYS A 219 -2.85 -16.07 -3.82
N GLN A 220 -3.42 -14.93 -4.20
CA GLN A 220 -4.15 -14.77 -5.47
C GLN A 220 -3.37 -13.99 -6.54
N MET A 221 -2.47 -13.09 -6.13
CA MET A 221 -1.79 -12.18 -7.05
C MET A 221 -0.36 -12.59 -7.38
N MET A 222 0.08 -13.73 -6.88
CA MET A 222 1.35 -14.33 -7.26
C MET A 222 1.15 -15.76 -7.74
N HIS A 223 1.77 -16.08 -8.87
CA HIS A 223 1.81 -17.47 -9.34
C HIS A 223 3.05 -18.17 -8.78
N MET A 224 2.86 -19.43 -8.43
CA MET A 224 3.91 -20.26 -7.83
C MET A 224 4.66 -21.03 -8.93
N SER A 225 5.99 -21.02 -8.87
CA SER A 225 6.88 -21.78 -9.74
C SER A 225 8.02 -22.39 -8.91
N ILE A 226 8.61 -23.49 -9.39
CA ILE A 226 9.71 -24.18 -8.70
C ILE A 226 10.99 -24.06 -9.53
N CYS A 227 12.04 -23.51 -8.94
CA CYS A 227 13.35 -23.32 -9.56
C CYS A 227 14.40 -24.28 -9.00
N THR A 228 15.33 -24.70 -9.85
CA THR A 228 16.55 -25.44 -9.50
C THR A 228 17.75 -24.75 -10.15
N PRO A 229 18.94 -24.72 -9.52
CA PRO A 229 20.16 -24.37 -10.21
C PRO A 229 20.41 -25.34 -11.36
N SER A 230 20.78 -24.82 -12.55
CA SER A 230 21.24 -25.66 -13.67
C SER A 230 22.60 -26.29 -13.37
N ASN A 231 23.45 -25.60 -12.61
CA ASN A 231 24.76 -26.07 -12.18
C ASN A 231 24.63 -26.80 -10.82
N SER A 232 25.14 -28.03 -10.72
CA SER A 232 25.09 -28.82 -9.49
C SER A 232 25.94 -28.27 -8.34
N HIS A 233 26.89 -27.38 -8.64
CA HIS A 233 27.76 -26.74 -7.65
C HIS A 233 27.16 -25.46 -7.05
N GLU A 234 25.99 -25.04 -7.51
CA GLU A 234 25.29 -23.86 -7.02
C GLU A 234 24.16 -24.25 -6.06
N GLN A 235 23.90 -23.37 -5.10
CA GLN A 235 22.95 -23.61 -4.03
C GLN A 235 22.24 -22.34 -3.61
N PHE A 236 20.98 -22.47 -3.17
CA PHE A 236 20.23 -21.38 -2.57
C PHE A 236 20.59 -21.22 -1.09
N LEU A 237 20.51 -19.97 -0.62
CA LEU A 237 20.72 -19.58 0.76
C LEU A 237 19.39 -19.47 1.50
N ILE A 238 19.42 -19.49 2.83
CA ILE A 238 18.26 -19.13 3.67
C ILE A 238 18.72 -18.22 4.80
N SER A 239 18.01 -17.11 5.02
CA SER A 239 18.28 -16.17 6.11
C SER A 239 17.27 -16.33 7.25
N ASP A 240 17.58 -15.71 8.38
CA ASP A 240 16.67 -15.58 9.52
C ASP A 240 15.44 -14.71 9.24
N ASN A 241 15.45 -13.89 8.19
CA ASN A 241 14.24 -13.23 7.65
C ASN A 241 13.25 -14.21 6.99
N CYS A 242 13.57 -15.51 6.98
CA CYS A 242 12.68 -16.59 6.56
C CYS A 242 12.10 -16.35 5.15
N TYR A 243 10.77 -16.45 5.00
CA TYR A 243 10.06 -16.19 3.74
C TYR A 243 9.59 -14.73 3.59
N HIS A 244 10.17 -13.81 4.36
CA HIS A 244 9.94 -12.37 4.21
C HIS A 244 10.87 -11.73 3.16
N VAL A 245 11.80 -12.50 2.58
CA VAL A 245 12.70 -12.01 1.53
C VAL A 245 11.97 -11.90 0.20
N ALA A 246 11.96 -10.69 -0.36
CA ALA A 246 11.37 -10.39 -1.66
C ALA A 246 12.32 -9.55 -2.53
N GLU A 247 12.19 -9.74 -3.84
CA GLU A 247 12.75 -8.86 -4.85
C GLU A 247 11.68 -7.90 -5.36
N GLY A 248 12.09 -6.66 -5.57
CA GLY A 248 11.33 -5.64 -6.25
C GLY A 248 11.80 -4.23 -5.87
N PRO A 249 11.29 -3.22 -6.57
CA PRO A 249 11.70 -1.85 -6.36
C PRO A 249 11.17 -1.33 -5.01
N HIS A 250 12.01 -0.58 -4.31
CA HIS A 250 11.66 0.08 -3.06
C HIS A 250 12.19 1.51 -3.05
N GLN A 251 11.49 2.39 -2.36
CA GLN A 251 11.91 3.77 -2.12
C GLN A 251 12.47 3.88 -0.70
N ILE A 252 13.45 4.76 -0.54
CA ILE A 252 13.92 5.22 0.77
C ILE A 252 13.31 6.60 0.98
N GLU A 253 12.65 6.79 2.11
CA GLU A 253 12.14 8.06 2.59
C GLU A 253 13.04 8.56 3.72
N MET A 254 13.01 9.86 4.00
CA MET A 254 13.71 10.42 5.17
C MET A 254 12.65 10.90 6.14
N ASP A 255 12.74 10.46 7.39
CA ASP A 255 11.90 10.98 8.46
C ASP A 255 12.29 12.43 8.75
N LEU A 256 11.33 13.35 8.58
CA LEU A 256 11.53 14.79 8.74
C LEU A 256 11.85 15.18 10.20
N VAL A 257 11.46 14.36 11.18
CA VAL A 257 11.67 14.63 12.60
C VAL A 257 13.05 14.12 13.05
N SER A 258 13.39 12.87 12.71
CA SER A 258 14.66 12.27 13.14
C SER A 258 15.82 12.52 12.17
N GLY A 259 15.54 12.97 10.95
CA GLY A 259 16.54 13.09 9.88
C GLY A 259 17.13 11.74 9.44
N GLN A 260 16.48 10.62 9.78
CA GLN A 260 16.96 9.27 9.46
C GLN A 260 16.24 8.70 8.22
N PRO A 261 16.94 7.91 7.38
CA PRO A 261 16.29 7.17 6.30
C PRO A 261 15.36 6.09 6.85
N GLN A 262 14.11 6.11 6.41
CA GLN A 262 13.08 5.09 6.60
C GLN A 262 12.72 4.42 5.28
N ARG A 263 12.13 3.23 5.32
CA ARG A 263 11.61 2.58 4.11
C ARG A 263 10.31 3.27 3.67
N GLY A 264 10.29 3.77 2.43
CA GLY A 264 9.08 4.25 1.75
C GLY A 264 8.30 3.11 1.12
N ALA A 265 7.62 3.31 -0.02
CA ALA A 265 6.92 2.20 -0.65
C ALA A 265 7.88 1.15 -1.17
N TRP A 266 7.37 -0.07 -1.16
CA TRP A 266 7.98 -1.21 -1.82
C TRP A 266 6.93 -1.91 -2.67
N LEU A 267 7.39 -2.61 -3.69
CA LEU A 267 6.57 -3.50 -4.49
C LEU A 267 7.24 -4.86 -4.55
N ASN A 268 6.56 -5.90 -4.06
CA ASN A 268 7.05 -7.26 -4.17
C ASN A 268 6.74 -7.81 -5.56
N LEU A 269 7.79 -8.07 -6.34
CA LEU A 269 7.70 -8.67 -7.67
C LEU A 269 7.97 -10.17 -7.64
N HIS A 270 8.90 -10.61 -6.78
CA HIS A 270 9.18 -12.01 -6.53
C HIS A 270 9.35 -12.26 -5.03
N GLU A 271 8.70 -13.29 -4.49
CA GLU A 271 8.93 -13.78 -3.12
C GLU A 271 9.56 -15.16 -3.17
N PHE A 272 10.45 -15.43 -2.22
CA PHE A 272 11.32 -16.61 -2.24
C PHE A 272 11.07 -17.54 -1.07
N ALA A 273 10.93 -18.82 -1.36
CA ALA A 273 10.82 -19.87 -0.35
C ALA A 273 11.79 -21.02 -0.63
N PRO A 274 13.04 -20.95 -0.12
CA PRO A 274 13.98 -22.05 -0.20
C PRO A 274 13.43 -23.28 0.54
N ILE A 275 13.40 -24.42 -0.14
CA ILE A 275 12.95 -25.70 0.43
C ILE A 275 14.15 -26.60 0.70
N SER A 276 15.15 -26.56 -0.17
CA SER A 276 16.43 -27.24 -0.03
C SER A 276 17.53 -26.40 -0.69
N PRO A 277 18.81 -26.74 -0.53
CA PRO A 277 19.90 -26.08 -1.25
C PRO A 277 19.71 -26.08 -2.77
N ARG A 278 18.89 -26.99 -3.31
CA ARG A 278 18.68 -27.19 -4.74
C ARG A 278 17.29 -26.87 -5.26
N LEU A 279 16.34 -26.54 -4.38
CA LEU A 279 14.96 -26.24 -4.74
C LEU A 279 14.48 -24.97 -4.06
N LEU A 280 13.92 -24.09 -4.87
CA LEU A 280 13.35 -22.82 -4.46
C LEU A 280 11.95 -22.68 -5.04
N ILE A 281 10.95 -22.40 -4.20
CA ILE A 281 9.69 -21.85 -4.70
C ILE A 281 9.86 -20.35 -4.92
N VAL A 282 9.39 -19.90 -6.07
CA VAL A 282 9.26 -18.48 -6.40
C VAL A 282 7.77 -18.16 -6.55
N LEU A 283 7.31 -17.14 -5.83
CA LEU A 283 6.01 -16.52 -6.05
C LEU A 283 6.23 -15.29 -6.91
N ARG A 284 5.79 -15.34 -8.17
CA ARG A 284 5.99 -14.27 -9.15
C ARG A 284 4.71 -13.46 -9.33
N SER A 285 4.84 -12.15 -9.19
CA SER A 285 3.74 -11.19 -9.28
C SER A 285 2.97 -11.30 -10.60
N PHE A 286 1.66 -11.14 -10.51
CA PHE A 286 0.76 -11.05 -11.67
C PHE A 286 1.05 -9.82 -12.55
N LEU A 287 1.85 -8.86 -12.09
CA LEU A 287 2.23 -7.67 -12.86
C LEU A 287 3.11 -7.98 -14.08
N PHE A 288 3.73 -9.15 -14.15
CA PHE A 288 4.44 -9.59 -15.35
C PHE A 288 3.48 -10.12 -16.42
N SER A 289 3.82 -9.89 -17.68
CA SER A 289 3.05 -10.38 -18.82
C SER A 289 3.08 -11.91 -18.87
N SER A 290 2.00 -12.49 -19.41
CA SER A 290 1.83 -13.93 -19.55
C SER A 290 1.35 -14.19 -20.98
N PRO A 291 2.26 -14.34 -21.96
CA PRO A 291 1.90 -14.33 -23.38
C PRO A 291 0.81 -15.34 -23.76
N GLU A 292 0.79 -16.50 -23.10
CA GLU A 292 -0.16 -17.58 -23.35
C GLU A 292 -1.57 -17.26 -22.83
N GLU A 293 -1.67 -16.59 -21.68
CA GLU A 293 -2.96 -16.14 -21.12
C GLU A 293 -3.42 -14.84 -21.77
N ASP A 294 -2.51 -13.93 -22.08
CA ASP A 294 -2.81 -12.60 -22.63
C ASP A 294 -3.45 -12.64 -24.01
N LYS A 295 -3.17 -13.71 -24.77
CA LYS A 295 -3.82 -13.95 -26.06
C LYS A 295 -5.25 -14.50 -25.94
N GLY A 296 -5.62 -15.10 -24.81
CA GLY A 296 -6.92 -15.75 -24.60
C GLY A 296 -7.83 -15.05 -23.58
N ASN A 297 -7.26 -14.30 -22.63
CA ASN A 297 -7.94 -13.62 -21.53
C ASN A 297 -7.69 -12.11 -21.60
N HIS A 298 -8.49 -11.43 -22.41
CA HIS A 298 -8.35 -9.99 -22.62
C HIS A 298 -8.57 -9.17 -21.34
N ASN A 299 -9.52 -9.58 -20.50
CA ASN A 299 -9.86 -8.89 -19.25
C ASN A 299 -8.72 -8.97 -18.23
N GLY A 300 -8.10 -10.15 -18.08
CA GLY A 300 -6.94 -10.32 -17.21
C GLY A 300 -5.74 -9.47 -17.66
N LYS A 301 -5.53 -9.35 -18.98
CA LYS A 301 -4.51 -8.46 -19.55
C LYS A 301 -4.80 -6.99 -19.23
N ILE A 302 -6.02 -6.52 -19.49
CA ILE A 302 -6.43 -5.13 -19.19
C ILE A 302 -6.26 -4.82 -17.71
N PHE A 303 -6.71 -5.71 -16.82
CA PHE A 303 -6.60 -5.53 -15.38
C PHE A 303 -5.13 -5.39 -14.94
N ARG A 304 -4.26 -6.27 -15.46
CA ARG A 304 -2.82 -6.19 -15.19
C ARG A 304 -2.23 -4.87 -15.70
N GLU A 305 -2.54 -4.46 -16.92
CA GLU A 305 -2.05 -3.19 -17.49
C GLU A 305 -2.53 -1.98 -16.67
N LYS A 306 -3.78 -2.00 -16.17
CA LYS A 306 -4.28 -1.00 -15.23
C LYS A 306 -3.43 -0.97 -13.96
N CYS A 307 -3.18 -2.12 -13.34
CA CYS A 307 -2.32 -2.21 -12.14
C CYS A 307 -0.90 -1.72 -12.40
N ARG A 308 -0.30 -2.10 -13.54
CA ARG A 308 1.03 -1.61 -13.95
C ARG A 308 1.07 -0.10 -14.12
N SER A 309 0.07 0.49 -14.77
CA SER A 309 -0.01 1.94 -14.99
C SER A 309 -0.11 2.75 -13.69
N MET A 310 -0.51 2.12 -12.58
CA MET A 310 -0.49 2.74 -11.26
C MET A 310 0.92 2.70 -10.64
N VAL A 311 1.65 1.59 -10.76
CA VAL A 311 2.93 1.41 -10.06
C VAL A 311 4.17 1.85 -10.86
N GLU A 312 4.15 1.76 -12.19
CA GLU A 312 5.28 2.14 -13.05
C GLU A 312 5.66 3.63 -12.98
N PRO A 313 4.74 4.60 -12.79
CA PRO A 313 5.12 6.00 -12.57
C PRO A 313 6.01 6.22 -11.33
N ILE A 314 6.03 5.28 -10.39
CA ILE A 314 6.72 5.39 -9.10
C ILE A 314 8.03 4.62 -9.10
N PHE A 315 7.98 3.39 -9.60
CA PHE A 315 9.12 2.48 -9.55
C PHE A 315 9.88 2.40 -10.88
N GLY A 316 9.39 3.08 -11.92
CA GLY A 316 9.89 2.93 -13.27
C GLY A 316 9.38 1.65 -13.94
N SER A 317 10.00 1.31 -15.07
CA SER A 317 9.59 0.14 -15.86
C SER A 317 9.84 -1.16 -15.10
N LEU A 318 8.78 -1.94 -14.86
CA LEU A 318 8.88 -3.24 -14.18
C LEU A 318 9.66 -4.28 -14.99
N ASP A 319 9.73 -4.12 -16.31
CA ASP A 319 10.44 -5.06 -17.20
C ASP A 319 11.97 -4.89 -17.14
N LYS A 320 12.45 -3.85 -16.44
CA LYS A 320 13.87 -3.60 -16.18
C LYS A 320 14.29 -3.97 -14.75
N THR A 321 13.41 -4.63 -14.01
CA THR A 321 13.69 -5.07 -12.63
C THR A 321 14.61 -6.29 -12.62
N LEU A 322 15.22 -6.58 -11.47
CA LEU A 322 16.37 -7.48 -11.32
C LEU A 322 16.12 -8.88 -11.89
N LEU A 323 14.89 -9.38 -11.71
CA LEU A 323 14.48 -10.73 -12.09
C LEU A 323 13.29 -10.71 -13.07
N ALA A 324 13.08 -9.61 -13.79
CA ALA A 324 12.04 -9.54 -14.83
C ALA A 324 12.22 -10.64 -15.90
N ASP A 325 13.46 -11.03 -16.18
CA ASP A 325 13.85 -12.05 -17.14
C ASP A 325 13.88 -13.49 -16.58
N LEU A 326 13.50 -13.70 -15.32
CA LEU A 326 13.53 -15.03 -14.68
C LEU A 326 12.72 -16.05 -15.52
N PRO A 327 13.32 -17.17 -15.97
CA PRO A 327 12.72 -18.09 -16.95
C PRO A 327 11.77 -19.12 -16.29
N VAL A 328 10.76 -18.59 -15.59
CA VAL A 328 9.69 -19.37 -14.95
C VAL A 328 8.37 -19.20 -15.69
N SER A 329 7.54 -20.24 -15.65
CA SER A 329 6.19 -20.21 -16.20
C SER A 329 5.17 -20.62 -15.14
N LYS A 330 3.91 -20.24 -15.37
CA LYS A 330 2.78 -20.75 -14.61
C LYS A 330 2.68 -22.27 -14.76
N PRO A 331 2.18 -22.99 -13.73
CA PRO A 331 1.92 -24.41 -13.84
C PRO A 331 0.85 -24.69 -14.90
N ARG A 332 1.02 -25.76 -15.68
CA ARG A 332 -0.05 -26.27 -16.56
C ARG A 332 -1.16 -26.85 -15.69
N ASN A 333 -2.37 -26.97 -16.22
CA ASN A 333 -3.50 -27.55 -15.50
C ASN A 333 -4.19 -28.63 -16.35
N ASN A 334 -5.07 -29.42 -15.73
CA ASN A 334 -5.80 -30.49 -16.40
C ASN A 334 -7.12 -30.05 -17.06
N TYR A 335 -7.55 -28.82 -16.86
CA TYR A 335 -8.86 -28.30 -17.32
C TYR A 335 -8.73 -27.31 -18.50
N SER A 336 -7.53 -27.10 -19.01
CA SER A 336 -7.27 -26.26 -20.18
C SER A 336 -6.18 -26.86 -21.05
N GLN A 337 -6.23 -26.52 -22.33
CA GLN A 337 -5.26 -26.95 -23.33
C GLN A 337 -4.69 -25.73 -24.07
N LEU A 338 -3.40 -25.82 -24.43
CA LEU A 338 -2.73 -24.80 -25.22
C LEU A 338 -2.96 -25.11 -26.71
N VAL A 339 -3.82 -24.32 -27.36
CA VAL A 339 -4.13 -24.43 -28.79
C VAL A 339 -3.68 -23.14 -29.48
N GLU A 340 -2.79 -23.25 -30.47
CA GLU A 340 -2.22 -22.09 -31.19
C GLU A 340 -1.59 -21.02 -30.27
N GLY A 341 -0.97 -21.48 -29.17
CA GLY A 341 -0.36 -20.58 -28.19
C GLY A 341 -1.36 -19.79 -27.33
N ARG A 342 -2.63 -20.22 -27.28
CA ARG A 342 -3.67 -19.69 -26.39
C ARG A 342 -4.21 -20.79 -25.51
N PHE A 343 -4.39 -20.50 -24.22
CA PHE A 343 -5.14 -21.41 -23.35
C PHE A 343 -6.62 -21.37 -23.71
N ARG A 344 -7.20 -22.54 -23.97
CA ARG A 344 -8.64 -22.75 -24.08
C ARG A 344 -9.08 -23.76 -23.03
N MET A 345 -10.19 -23.46 -22.36
CA MET A 345 -10.81 -24.43 -21.45
C MET A 345 -11.26 -25.67 -22.23
N LEU A 346 -11.28 -26.83 -21.58
CA LEU A 346 -11.85 -28.04 -22.15
C LEU A 346 -13.38 -27.89 -22.28
N PRO A 347 -14.04 -28.63 -23.19
CA PRO A 347 -15.48 -28.47 -23.47
C PRO A 347 -16.39 -28.58 -22.23
N ASP A 348 -16.00 -29.40 -21.24
CA ASP A 348 -16.78 -29.66 -20.03
C ASP A 348 -16.44 -28.69 -18.87
N GLU A 349 -15.68 -27.64 -19.15
CA GLU A 349 -15.20 -26.68 -18.17
C GLU A 349 -15.87 -25.30 -18.34
N ASP A 350 -16.40 -24.77 -17.24
CA ASP A 350 -17.13 -23.51 -17.16
C ASP A 350 -16.31 -22.37 -16.53
N GLY A 351 -15.07 -22.66 -16.11
CA GLY A 351 -14.19 -21.73 -15.43
C GLY A 351 -14.38 -21.65 -13.91
N SER A 352 -15.32 -22.41 -13.34
CA SER A 352 -15.44 -22.56 -11.89
C SER A 352 -14.20 -23.24 -11.30
N LEU A 353 -13.92 -22.99 -10.02
CA LEU A 353 -12.83 -23.69 -9.35
C LEU A 353 -13.35 -25.03 -8.81
N LYS A 354 -12.73 -26.14 -9.21
CA LYS A 354 -13.11 -27.49 -8.77
C LYS A 354 -11.97 -28.18 -8.01
N ASP A 355 -12.30 -29.15 -7.17
CA ASP A 355 -11.35 -29.88 -6.32
C ASP A 355 -10.47 -30.84 -7.14
N GLU A 356 -11.04 -31.43 -8.19
CA GLU A 356 -10.40 -32.27 -9.19
C GLU A 356 -9.40 -31.51 -10.09
N HIS A 357 -9.36 -30.18 -10.00
CA HIS A 357 -8.36 -29.40 -10.72
C HIS A 357 -6.96 -29.68 -10.17
N THR A 358 -6.08 -30.12 -11.07
CA THR A 358 -4.68 -30.42 -10.78
C THR A 358 -3.76 -29.53 -11.60
N PHE A 359 -2.55 -29.33 -11.08
CA PHE A 359 -1.58 -28.38 -11.60
C PHE A 359 -0.21 -29.06 -11.73
N PHE A 360 0.35 -29.04 -12.93
CA PHE A 360 1.68 -29.55 -13.21
C PHE A 360 2.72 -28.46 -12.99
N PHE A 361 3.51 -28.62 -11.93
CA PHE A 361 4.64 -27.76 -11.59
C PHE A 361 5.91 -28.32 -12.20
N LYS A 362 6.43 -27.63 -13.22
CA LYS A 362 7.73 -27.94 -13.81
C LYS A 362 8.86 -27.51 -12.86
N PHE A 363 9.93 -28.29 -12.80
CA PHE A 363 11.19 -27.82 -12.23
C PHE A 363 11.93 -26.99 -13.27
N HIS A 364 12.10 -25.69 -13.02
CA HIS A 364 12.76 -24.75 -13.93
C HIS A 364 14.26 -24.66 -13.62
N PRO A 365 15.14 -25.18 -14.48
CA PRO A 365 16.57 -24.95 -14.36
C PRO A 365 16.88 -23.48 -14.66
N ILE A 366 17.48 -22.78 -13.71
CA ILE A 366 17.87 -21.38 -13.85
C ILE A 366 19.39 -21.26 -13.96
N SER A 367 19.86 -20.27 -14.73
CA SER A 367 21.29 -20.04 -14.93
C SER A 367 21.99 -19.56 -13.66
N THR A 368 23.32 -19.71 -13.63
CA THR A 368 24.20 -19.17 -12.60
C THR A 368 23.92 -17.69 -12.30
N THR A 369 23.70 -16.88 -13.34
CA THR A 369 23.35 -15.47 -13.19
C THR A 369 22.08 -15.28 -12.34
N HIS A 370 21.04 -16.06 -12.59
CA HIS A 370 19.80 -15.96 -11.82
C HIS A 370 19.96 -16.47 -10.38
N VAL A 371 20.71 -17.56 -10.18
CA VAL A 371 21.01 -18.07 -8.82
C VAL A 371 21.77 -17.00 -8.03
N ASN A 372 22.79 -16.40 -8.64
CA ASN A 372 23.58 -15.33 -8.04
C ASN A 372 22.71 -14.09 -7.73
N ARG A 373 21.84 -13.65 -8.65
CA ARG A 373 20.89 -12.56 -8.40
C ARG A 373 19.98 -12.86 -7.21
N ILE A 374 19.39 -14.07 -7.15
CA ILE A 374 18.52 -14.48 -6.04
C ILE A 374 19.29 -14.51 -4.72
N ASN A 375 20.46 -15.14 -4.67
CA ASN A 375 21.31 -15.16 -3.48
C ASN A 375 21.75 -13.74 -3.09
N GLY A 376 22.00 -12.86 -4.06
CA GLY A 376 22.26 -11.44 -3.86
C GLY A 376 21.09 -10.71 -3.20
N VAL A 377 19.84 -11.05 -3.54
CA VAL A 377 18.65 -10.52 -2.85
C VAL A 377 18.62 -10.95 -1.38
N PHE A 378 18.96 -12.21 -1.08
CA PHE A 378 19.09 -12.66 0.31
C PHE A 378 20.17 -11.88 1.06
N LEU A 379 21.33 -11.67 0.43
CA LEU A 379 22.46 -10.91 1.03
C LEU A 379 22.13 -9.43 1.22
N GLU A 380 21.45 -8.78 0.27
CA GLU A 380 21.01 -7.38 0.38
C GLU A 380 19.95 -7.21 1.49
N ASN A 381 19.04 -8.18 1.63
CA ASN A 381 18.01 -8.18 2.67
C ASN A 381 18.53 -8.62 4.05
N LEU A 382 19.81 -9.00 4.19
CA LEU A 382 20.41 -9.17 5.51
C LEU A 382 20.34 -7.89 6.34
N ASN A 383 20.15 -6.70 5.73
CA ASN A 383 19.28 -5.58 6.19
C ASN A 383 18.45 -5.77 7.47
N LEU A 384 17.70 -6.87 7.52
CA LEU A 384 16.68 -7.10 8.55
C LEU A 384 17.02 -8.26 9.49
N GLY A 385 18.18 -8.90 9.29
CA GLY A 385 18.57 -10.12 10.01
C GLY A 385 20.07 -10.20 10.30
N ASN A 386 20.47 -11.20 11.08
CA ASN A 386 21.84 -11.41 11.56
C ASN A 386 22.40 -12.80 11.21
N SER A 387 21.63 -13.63 10.52
CA SER A 387 21.96 -15.05 10.34
C SER A 387 21.65 -15.55 8.94
N LEU A 388 22.57 -16.34 8.39
CA LEU A 388 22.45 -16.95 7.07
C LEU A 388 22.90 -18.41 7.11
N ILE A 389 22.06 -19.33 6.68
CA ILE A 389 22.39 -20.74 6.55
C ILE A 389 22.77 -21.06 5.10
N PHE A 390 23.79 -21.89 4.96
CA PHE A 390 24.23 -22.45 3.69
C PHE A 390 24.59 -23.93 3.86
N TYR A 391 24.59 -24.69 2.76
CA TYR A 391 24.96 -26.11 2.81
C TYR A 391 26.44 -26.31 2.45
N SER A 392 26.90 -25.83 1.30
CA SER A 392 28.31 -25.94 0.86
C SER A 392 29.07 -24.63 1.08
N ALA A 393 30.17 -24.69 1.84
CA ALA A 393 31.07 -23.56 2.04
C ALA A 393 31.63 -23.01 0.72
N GLN A 394 31.91 -23.89 -0.26
CA GLN A 394 32.43 -23.47 -1.56
C GLN A 394 31.35 -22.77 -2.40
N ALA A 395 30.11 -23.25 -2.37
CA ALA A 395 29.00 -22.60 -3.06
C ALA A 395 28.69 -21.23 -2.45
N PHE A 396 28.66 -21.17 -1.10
CA PHE A 396 28.46 -19.92 -0.37
C PHE A 396 29.54 -18.90 -0.68
N ARG A 397 30.82 -19.29 -0.62
CA ARG A 397 31.95 -18.40 -0.98
C ARG A 397 31.76 -17.80 -2.38
N ARG A 398 31.41 -18.60 -3.38
CA ARG A 398 31.20 -18.10 -4.76
C ARG A 398 30.06 -17.09 -4.84
N SER A 399 28.93 -17.36 -4.20
CA SER A 399 27.80 -16.43 -4.19
C SER A 399 28.12 -15.14 -3.44
N LEU A 400 28.86 -15.22 -2.33
CA LEU A 400 29.32 -14.04 -1.58
C LEU A 400 30.33 -13.22 -2.39
N GLU A 401 31.33 -13.86 -2.99
CA GLU A 401 32.34 -13.22 -3.83
C GLU A 401 31.67 -12.47 -5.00
N TRP A 402 30.73 -13.13 -5.71
CA TRP A 402 29.96 -12.49 -6.77
C TRP A 402 29.19 -11.26 -6.27
N TYR A 403 28.45 -11.39 -5.16
CA TYR A 403 27.68 -10.26 -4.62
C TYR A 403 28.58 -9.10 -4.18
N MET A 404 29.72 -9.38 -3.53
CA MET A 404 30.63 -8.35 -3.04
C MET A 404 31.41 -7.65 -4.16
N THR A 405 31.62 -8.30 -5.30
CA THR A 405 32.39 -7.75 -6.44
C THR A 405 31.53 -7.17 -7.55
N ASP A 406 30.26 -7.56 -7.63
CA ASP A 406 29.32 -7.07 -8.64
C ASP A 406 29.12 -5.55 -8.53
N ARG A 407 29.18 -4.86 -9.68
CA ARG A 407 28.99 -3.41 -9.79
C ARG A 407 27.72 -3.04 -10.54
N ASP A 408 27.25 -3.93 -11.40
CA ASP A 408 26.21 -3.65 -12.37
C ASP A 408 24.81 -3.95 -11.81
N THR A 409 24.70 -5.00 -11.00
CA THR A 409 23.43 -5.56 -10.57
C THR A 409 22.97 -4.99 -9.22
N PHE A 410 23.89 -4.95 -8.26
CA PHE A 410 23.71 -4.45 -6.92
C PHE A 410 24.68 -3.28 -6.72
N PRO A 411 24.25 -2.03 -6.91
CA PRO A 411 25.14 -0.88 -6.84
C PRO A 411 25.71 -0.63 -5.42
N LYS A 412 25.19 -1.31 -4.38
CA LYS A 412 25.68 -1.29 -3.00
C LYS A 412 26.00 0.13 -2.50
N ARG A 413 25.10 1.08 -2.78
CA ARG A 413 25.24 2.48 -2.36
C ARG A 413 25.11 2.62 -0.84
N VAL A 414 26.02 3.38 -0.24
CA VAL A 414 26.09 3.64 1.21
C VAL A 414 26.25 5.14 1.47
N ILE A 415 25.73 5.61 2.61
CA ILE A 415 25.86 7.00 3.04
C ILE A 415 27.10 7.11 3.93
N LYS A 416 27.90 8.15 3.74
CA LYS A 416 29.12 8.41 4.53
C LYS A 416 28.79 8.94 5.94
N ASN A 417 28.09 8.15 6.74
CA ASN A 417 27.82 8.40 8.15
C ASN A 417 28.20 7.13 8.96
N ALA A 418 28.87 7.31 10.10
CA ALA A 418 29.29 6.23 10.99
C ALA A 418 28.12 5.39 11.54
N ALA A 419 26.88 5.89 11.45
CA ALA A 419 25.65 5.18 11.84
C ALA A 419 24.99 4.37 10.70
N ASP A 420 25.56 4.32 9.48
CA ASP A 420 24.96 3.57 8.38
C ASP A 420 25.09 2.04 8.61
N GLY A 421 23.98 1.43 9.05
CA GLY A 421 23.88 0.00 9.29
C GLY A 421 24.11 -0.88 8.04
N LYS A 422 24.06 -0.31 6.83
CA LYS A 422 24.40 -1.01 5.58
C LYS A 422 25.90 -1.09 5.38
N LEU A 423 26.64 0.01 5.59
CA LEU A 423 28.10 0.02 5.50
C LEU A 423 28.74 -0.93 6.53
N ALA A 424 28.23 -0.90 7.77
CA ALA A 424 28.68 -1.82 8.82
C ALA A 424 28.52 -3.30 8.40
N ARG A 425 27.40 -3.63 7.74
CA ARG A 425 27.14 -4.99 7.23
C ARG A 425 28.00 -5.38 6.05
N LEU A 426 28.16 -4.51 5.06
CA LEU A 426 29.05 -4.76 3.93
C LEU A 426 30.49 -4.98 4.39
N THR A 427 30.93 -4.25 5.42
CA THR A 427 32.24 -4.44 6.05
C THR A 427 32.37 -5.82 6.71
N LYS A 428 31.33 -6.29 7.42
CA LYS A 428 31.30 -7.66 7.97
C LYS A 428 31.34 -8.71 6.85
N LEU A 429 30.54 -8.55 5.79
CA LEU A 429 30.55 -9.48 4.66
C LEU A 429 31.90 -9.51 3.94
N ALA A 430 32.58 -8.37 3.80
CA ALA A 430 33.95 -8.28 3.28
C ALA A 430 34.96 -9.04 4.17
N ALA A 431 34.89 -8.85 5.49
CA ALA A 431 35.74 -9.57 6.43
C ALA A 431 35.52 -11.09 6.35
N LEU A 432 34.26 -11.53 6.23
CA LEU A 432 33.90 -12.92 6.05
C LEU A 432 34.43 -13.49 4.72
N LEU A 433 34.33 -12.73 3.63
CA LEU A 433 34.83 -13.14 2.32
C LEU A 433 36.35 -13.39 2.36
N ASN A 434 37.10 -12.53 3.06
CA ASN A 434 38.54 -12.72 3.31
C ASN A 434 38.82 -13.97 4.16
N GLN A 435 38.04 -14.22 5.21
CA GLN A 435 38.17 -15.44 6.03
C GLN A 435 37.91 -16.73 5.22
N LEU A 436 37.04 -16.67 4.22
CA LEU A 436 36.78 -17.77 3.29
C LEU A 436 37.88 -17.93 2.23
N GLY A 437 38.92 -17.07 2.25
CA GLY A 437 40.11 -17.17 1.41
C GLY A 437 39.98 -16.54 0.03
N SER A 438 39.07 -15.58 -0.16
CA SER A 438 39.03 -14.78 -1.38
C SER A 438 40.09 -13.69 -1.36
N ALA A 439 40.66 -13.39 -2.54
CA ALA A 439 41.58 -12.28 -2.74
C ALA A 439 40.91 -11.09 -3.46
N GLU A 440 39.64 -11.24 -3.83
CA GLU A 440 38.89 -10.23 -4.57
C GLU A 440 38.57 -9.02 -3.69
N GLN A 441 38.57 -7.83 -4.30
CA GLN A 441 38.28 -6.59 -3.59
C GLN A 441 36.76 -6.31 -3.61
N PRO A 442 36.12 -6.20 -2.42
CA PRO A 442 34.73 -5.79 -2.31
C PRO A 442 34.46 -4.40 -2.90
N PHE A 443 33.23 -4.18 -3.38
CA PHE A 443 32.78 -2.93 -3.97
C PHE A 443 31.53 -2.38 -3.28
N TRP A 444 31.55 -1.06 -3.01
CA TRP A 444 30.38 -0.24 -2.68
C TRP A 444 30.66 1.20 -3.09
N GLU A 445 29.59 1.96 -3.34
CA GLU A 445 29.66 3.36 -3.76
C GLU A 445 29.22 4.26 -2.59
N GLU A 446 30.11 5.14 -2.12
CA GLU A 446 29.75 6.19 -1.16
C GLU A 446 29.00 7.31 -1.88
N ILE A 447 27.75 7.55 -1.50
CA ILE A 447 26.95 8.67 -2.02
C ILE A 447 26.81 9.77 -0.94
N PRO A 448 26.82 11.06 -1.33
CA PRO A 448 26.49 12.14 -0.43
C PRO A 448 25.05 11.99 0.09
N SER A 449 24.80 12.45 1.32
CA SER A 449 23.45 12.43 1.91
C SER A 449 22.48 13.09 0.93
N PRO A 450 21.40 12.40 0.50
CA PRO A 450 20.48 12.96 -0.47
C PRO A 450 19.84 14.25 0.07
N ASP A 451 19.71 15.26 -0.81
CA ASP A 451 18.93 16.46 -0.52
C ASP A 451 17.47 16.10 -0.21
N LEU A 452 16.93 16.80 0.79
CA LEU A 452 15.59 16.66 1.34
C LEU A 452 14.53 16.57 0.24
N THR A 453 14.06 15.35 -0.02
CA THR A 453 12.84 15.12 -0.79
C THR A 453 11.72 14.80 0.17
N ASP A 454 10.99 15.84 0.51
CA ASP A 454 9.78 15.85 1.33
C ASP A 454 8.72 14.91 0.73
N LYS A 455 8.41 13.79 1.39
CA LYS A 455 7.56 12.71 0.87
C LYS A 455 6.44 12.26 1.84
N GLN A 456 5.76 13.21 2.45
CA GLN A 456 4.37 12.99 2.93
C GLN A 456 3.42 12.54 1.78
N TRP A 457 3.79 12.84 0.53
CA TRP A 457 3.18 12.43 -0.74
C TRP A 457 2.91 10.92 -0.92
N HIS A 458 3.71 10.06 -0.28
CA HIS A 458 3.75 8.64 -0.65
C HIS A 458 2.89 7.73 0.25
N ARG A 459 2.88 8.02 1.56
CA ARG A 459 1.99 7.40 2.54
C ARG A 459 0.54 7.52 2.09
N LEU A 460 0.14 8.72 1.64
CA LEU A 460 -1.22 8.99 1.14
C LEU A 460 -1.54 8.16 -0.12
N TRP A 461 -0.62 8.04 -1.08
CA TRP A 461 -0.89 7.32 -2.33
C TRP A 461 -0.92 5.78 -2.16
N LEU A 462 -0.05 5.21 -1.33
CA LEU A 462 -0.11 3.78 -0.99
C LEU A 462 -1.35 3.42 -0.17
N MET A 463 -1.77 4.31 0.73
CA MET A 463 -3.04 4.17 1.45
C MET A 463 -4.22 4.18 0.47
N GLU A 464 -4.23 5.08 -0.52
CA GLU A 464 -5.25 5.11 -1.57
C GLU A 464 -5.27 3.84 -2.44
N LEU A 465 -4.11 3.27 -2.76
CA LEU A 465 -4.03 2.01 -3.50
C LEU A 465 -4.48 0.80 -2.69
N ARG A 466 -4.15 0.76 -1.39
CA ARG A 466 -4.65 -0.25 -0.44
C ARG A 466 -6.16 -0.10 -0.22
N ARG A 467 -6.69 1.13 -0.22
CA ARG A 467 -8.12 1.47 -0.08
C ARG A 467 -8.96 1.17 -1.30
N ALA A 468 -8.45 1.44 -2.51
CA ALA A 468 -9.13 1.12 -3.76
C ALA A 468 -9.07 -0.38 -4.12
N PHE A 469 -8.35 -1.17 -3.33
CA PHE A 469 -8.08 -2.57 -3.64
C PHE A 469 -9.27 -3.52 -3.48
N PRO A 470 -10.06 -3.44 -2.38
CA PRO A 470 -11.28 -4.25 -2.21
C PRO A 470 -12.30 -3.97 -3.32
N SER A 471 -12.49 -2.70 -3.70
CA SER A 471 -13.37 -2.34 -4.82
C SER A 471 -12.80 -2.77 -6.18
N LEU A 472 -11.48 -2.81 -6.37
CA LEU A 472 -10.84 -3.41 -7.54
C LEU A 472 -11.07 -4.94 -7.63
N LEU A 473 -11.13 -5.62 -6.49
CA LEU A 473 -11.41 -7.05 -6.38
C LEU A 473 -12.90 -7.35 -6.66
N GLU A 474 -13.81 -6.50 -6.18
CA GLU A 474 -15.25 -6.58 -6.48
C GLU A 474 -15.59 -6.19 -7.93
N GLN A 475 -14.76 -5.37 -8.57
CA GLN A 475 -14.88 -4.94 -9.98
C GLN A 475 -14.21 -5.90 -10.98
N MET A 476 -13.98 -7.15 -10.60
CA MET A 476 -13.83 -8.21 -11.60
C MET A 476 -15.08 -8.25 -12.51
N PRO A 477 -14.90 -8.46 -13.82
CA PRO A 477 -15.64 -7.73 -14.84
C PRO A 477 -17.16 -7.84 -14.73
N LYS A 478 -17.79 -6.68 -14.50
CA LYS A 478 -19.12 -6.34 -15.00
C LYS A 478 -18.99 -5.00 -15.74
N GLU A 479 -19.60 -4.92 -16.91
CA GLU A 479 -19.25 -4.06 -18.06
C GLU A 479 -19.46 -2.54 -17.91
N ASN A 480 -19.56 -1.96 -16.69
CA ASN A 480 -19.98 -0.56 -16.51
C ASN A 480 -18.91 0.37 -15.90
N PRO A 481 -18.60 1.53 -16.52
CA PRO A 481 -17.69 2.52 -15.94
C PRO A 481 -18.31 3.23 -14.73
N THR A 482 -17.54 3.37 -13.65
CA THR A 482 -17.87 4.09 -12.40
C THR A 482 -18.29 5.55 -12.66
N GLU A 483 -19.15 6.14 -11.83
CA GLU A 483 -19.65 7.52 -11.97
C GLU A 483 -18.55 8.58 -12.13
N SER A 484 -17.48 8.54 -11.32
CA SER A 484 -16.35 9.48 -11.44
C SER A 484 -15.62 9.37 -12.79
N MET A 485 -15.62 8.19 -13.41
CA MET A 485 -15.04 7.98 -14.74
C MET A 485 -15.95 8.58 -15.82
N GLN A 486 -17.26 8.59 -15.61
CA GLN A 486 -18.21 9.28 -16.50
C GLN A 486 -17.98 10.79 -16.46
N ILE A 487 -17.81 11.37 -15.26
CA ILE A 487 -17.48 12.80 -15.09
C ILE A 487 -16.14 13.15 -15.75
N HIS A 488 -15.10 12.35 -15.52
CA HIS A 488 -13.79 12.56 -16.16
C HIS A 488 -13.89 12.56 -17.69
N ARG A 489 -14.70 11.65 -18.26
CA ARG A 489 -14.97 11.60 -19.70
C ARG A 489 -15.72 12.83 -20.20
N ILE A 490 -16.76 13.26 -19.49
CA ILE A 490 -17.53 14.49 -19.81
C ILE A 490 -16.61 15.72 -19.83
N LEU A 491 -15.64 15.78 -18.92
CA LEU A 491 -14.64 16.84 -18.86
C LEU A 491 -13.57 16.74 -19.96
N GLY A 492 -13.69 15.79 -20.89
CA GLY A 492 -12.80 15.59 -22.04
C GLY A 492 -11.58 14.72 -21.74
N GLY A 493 -11.66 13.88 -20.72
CA GLY A 493 -10.67 12.85 -20.40
C GLY A 493 -11.02 11.48 -20.98
N SER A 494 -10.10 10.54 -20.84
CA SER A 494 -10.33 9.13 -21.15
C SER A 494 -9.53 8.24 -20.19
N ASN A 495 -9.77 6.93 -20.24
CA ASN A 495 -8.97 5.96 -19.47
C ASN A 495 -7.46 6.11 -19.76
N SER A 496 -7.08 6.49 -20.98
CA SER A 496 -5.67 6.66 -21.37
C SER A 496 -5.06 8.00 -20.96
N THR A 497 -5.87 9.05 -20.78
CA THR A 497 -5.36 10.35 -20.29
C THR A 497 -5.36 10.45 -18.77
N LEU A 498 -6.19 9.66 -18.08
CA LEU A 498 -6.37 9.71 -16.63
C LEU A 498 -5.03 9.68 -15.86
N PRO A 499 -4.06 8.79 -16.14
CA PRO A 499 -2.79 8.78 -15.41
C PRO A 499 -2.00 10.09 -15.53
N LYS A 500 -2.00 10.70 -16.73
CA LYS A 500 -1.31 11.98 -16.98
C LYS A 500 -2.03 13.14 -16.31
N ASP A 501 -3.35 13.11 -16.32
CA ASP A 501 -4.17 14.16 -15.71
C ASP A 501 -4.09 14.11 -14.17
N MET A 502 -4.09 12.92 -13.57
CA MET A 502 -3.83 12.71 -12.14
C MET A 502 -2.44 13.19 -11.74
N LYS A 503 -1.41 12.82 -12.51
CA LYS A 503 -0.05 13.30 -12.27
C LYS A 503 0.03 14.83 -12.29
N GLN A 504 -0.65 15.49 -13.23
CA GLN A 504 -0.65 16.95 -13.31
C GLN A 504 -1.41 17.59 -12.14
N ALA A 505 -2.60 17.07 -11.80
CA ALA A 505 -3.38 17.55 -10.66
C ALA A 505 -2.60 17.47 -9.34
N GLN A 506 -1.81 16.41 -9.16
CA GLN A 506 -0.92 16.27 -8.01
C GLN A 506 0.21 17.31 -8.01
N LEU A 507 0.83 17.57 -9.17
CA LEU A 507 1.86 18.61 -9.29
C LEU A 507 1.30 20.00 -8.95
N MET A 508 0.03 20.26 -9.32
CA MET A 508 -0.69 21.47 -8.92
C MET A 508 -0.84 21.53 -7.38
N LEU A 509 -1.33 20.47 -6.75
CA LEU A 509 -1.46 20.44 -5.29
C LEU A 509 -0.13 20.66 -4.57
N ASN A 510 0.94 20.01 -5.02
CA ASN A 510 2.27 20.13 -4.42
C ASN A 510 2.80 21.57 -4.49
N LEU A 511 2.57 22.27 -5.60
CA LEU A 511 2.99 23.66 -5.75
C LEU A 511 2.18 24.58 -4.82
N ARG A 512 0.87 24.35 -4.67
CA ARG A 512 0.02 25.07 -3.69
C ARG A 512 0.56 24.90 -2.27
N ILE A 513 0.85 23.68 -1.84
CA ILE A 513 1.38 23.39 -0.49
C ILE A 513 2.72 24.11 -0.26
N LYS A 514 3.64 24.06 -1.22
CA LYS A 514 4.94 24.74 -1.11
C LYS A 514 4.82 26.26 -0.99
N ILE A 515 3.84 26.85 -1.66
CA ILE A 515 3.54 28.28 -1.52
C ILE A 515 2.93 28.58 -0.14
N ASP A 516 2.04 27.71 0.34
CA ASP A 516 1.42 27.83 1.66
C ASP A 516 2.46 27.76 2.79
N ALA A 517 3.58 27.05 2.63
CA ALA A 517 4.64 26.96 3.63
C ALA A 517 5.49 28.25 3.83
N LYS A 518 5.53 29.18 2.86
CA LYS A 518 6.38 30.39 2.93
C LYS A 518 5.58 31.64 3.32
N GLU A 519 5.82 32.21 4.51
CA GLU A 519 5.01 33.31 5.07
C GLU A 519 5.08 34.65 4.30
N GLN A 520 6.26 35.08 3.87
CA GLN A 520 6.48 36.47 3.43
C GLN A 520 5.84 36.85 2.07
N VAL A 521 5.42 35.87 1.26
CA VAL A 521 4.88 36.12 -0.10
C VAL A 521 3.63 35.26 -0.40
N ARG A 522 3.03 34.69 0.64
CA ARG A 522 2.01 33.64 0.56
C ARG A 522 0.80 34.05 -0.28
N GLU A 523 0.22 35.20 0.02
CA GLU A 523 -1.08 35.59 -0.55
C GLU A 523 -0.98 36.02 -2.02
N THR A 524 0.05 36.81 -2.38
CA THR A 524 0.30 37.20 -3.77
C THR A 524 0.59 36.00 -4.66
N ASN A 525 1.35 35.02 -4.16
CA ASN A 525 1.64 33.80 -4.90
C ASN A 525 0.41 32.89 -5.05
N ARG A 526 -0.48 32.83 -4.04
CA ARG A 526 -1.77 32.12 -4.14
C ARG A 526 -2.65 32.69 -5.23
N MET A 527 -2.81 34.02 -5.26
CA MET A 527 -3.61 34.68 -6.29
C MET A 527 -3.09 34.39 -7.70
N PHE A 528 -1.76 34.42 -7.88
CA PHE A 528 -1.14 34.07 -9.16
C PHE A 528 -1.40 32.61 -9.53
N LEU A 529 -1.19 31.69 -8.57
CA LEU A 529 -1.40 30.26 -8.76
C LEU A 529 -2.84 29.93 -9.15
N ASP A 530 -3.81 30.58 -8.51
CA ASP A 530 -5.23 30.33 -8.73
C ASP A 530 -5.63 30.77 -10.13
N ASN A 531 -5.15 31.93 -10.57
CA ASN A 531 -5.33 32.40 -11.93
C ASN A 531 -4.75 31.42 -12.96
N GLU A 532 -3.56 30.88 -12.71
CA GLU A 532 -2.94 29.86 -13.57
C GLU A 532 -3.75 28.57 -13.60
N TYR A 533 -4.19 28.05 -12.45
CA TYR A 533 -4.93 26.79 -12.36
C TYR A 533 -6.28 26.85 -13.06
N LEU A 534 -6.93 28.02 -13.04
CA LEU A 534 -8.17 28.24 -13.77
C LEU A 534 -8.00 28.13 -15.30
N GLN A 535 -6.78 28.29 -15.83
CA GLN A 535 -6.49 28.08 -17.26
C GLN A 535 -6.20 26.61 -17.63
N PHE A 536 -6.02 25.72 -16.65
CA PHE A 536 -5.75 24.31 -16.92
C PHE A 536 -6.97 23.60 -17.55
N PRO A 537 -6.74 22.50 -18.28
CA PRO A 537 -7.82 21.65 -18.75
C PRO A 537 -8.76 21.26 -17.61
N ARG A 538 -10.07 21.46 -17.79
CA ARG A 538 -11.12 21.24 -16.78
C ARG A 538 -11.03 19.91 -16.02
N ARG A 539 -10.66 18.82 -16.72
CA ARG A 539 -10.44 17.49 -16.10
C ARG A 539 -9.30 17.45 -15.08
N ARG A 540 -8.25 18.24 -15.27
CA ARG A 540 -7.10 18.34 -14.36
C ARG A 540 -7.42 19.24 -13.17
N LEU A 541 -8.11 20.36 -13.44
CA LEU A 541 -8.58 21.23 -12.37
C LEU A 541 -9.56 20.47 -11.46
N TRP A 542 -10.52 19.73 -12.03
CA TRP A 542 -11.45 18.90 -11.28
C TRP A 542 -10.74 17.89 -10.37
N LEU A 543 -9.74 17.15 -10.90
CA LEU A 543 -8.92 16.25 -10.08
C LEU A 543 -8.14 16.99 -8.99
N TYR A 544 -7.56 18.15 -9.30
CA TYR A 544 -6.84 18.98 -8.33
C TYR A 544 -7.77 19.43 -7.19
N LEU A 545 -8.99 19.87 -7.54
CA LEU A 545 -9.98 20.32 -6.57
C LEU A 545 -10.44 19.20 -5.65
N LYS A 546 -10.61 17.98 -6.17
CA LYS A 546 -10.86 16.79 -5.36
C LYS A 546 -9.75 16.58 -4.32
N HIS A 547 -8.50 16.62 -4.76
CA HIS A 547 -7.37 16.47 -3.85
C HIS A 547 -7.27 17.60 -2.82
N TRP A 548 -7.52 18.84 -3.25
CA TRP A 548 -7.47 20.00 -2.36
C TRP A 548 -8.57 19.96 -1.31
N ARG A 549 -9.79 19.56 -1.69
CA ARG A 549 -10.93 19.36 -0.81
C ARG A 549 -10.65 18.28 0.23
N CYS A 550 -10.19 17.11 -0.23
CA CYS A 550 -9.81 15.99 0.63
C CYS A 550 -8.76 16.43 1.68
N MET A 551 -7.70 17.09 1.23
CA MET A 551 -6.64 17.60 2.11
C MET A 551 -7.12 18.60 3.18
N ARG A 552 -8.13 19.43 2.87
CA ARG A 552 -8.57 20.52 3.77
C ARG A 552 -9.71 20.15 4.72
N LEU A 553 -10.53 19.16 4.34
CA LEU A 553 -11.76 18.83 5.06
C LEU A 553 -11.66 17.59 5.94
N GLN A 554 -10.62 16.78 5.78
CA GLN A 554 -10.44 15.60 6.60
C GLN A 554 -9.78 15.94 7.93
N ASP A 555 -10.43 15.54 9.02
CA ASP A 555 -9.86 15.47 10.35
C ASP A 555 -8.95 14.24 10.41
N GLU A 556 -7.73 14.37 10.94
CA GLU A 556 -6.78 13.25 11.09
C GLU A 556 -7.39 12.05 11.84
N ASN A 557 -8.49 12.28 12.59
CA ASN A 557 -9.14 11.32 13.49
C ASN A 557 -10.38 10.60 12.93
N ASN A 558 -10.92 10.96 11.77
CA ASN A 558 -12.22 10.43 11.30
C ASN A 558 -12.19 9.94 9.85
N TRP A 559 -11.27 9.01 9.57
CA TRP A 559 -11.19 8.29 8.30
C TRP A 559 -12.39 7.34 8.14
N GLN A 560 -13.45 7.78 7.46
CA GLN A 560 -14.41 6.85 6.84
C GLN A 560 -13.96 6.52 5.43
N TYR A 561 -14.01 5.22 5.11
CA TYR A 561 -13.19 4.53 4.12
C TYR A 561 -13.61 4.72 2.63
N ASP A 562 -14.31 5.81 2.29
CA ASP A 562 -14.93 6.01 0.94
C ASP A 562 -14.58 7.36 0.25
N ASP A 563 -13.67 8.15 0.84
CA ASP A 563 -13.58 9.59 0.54
C ASP A 563 -12.95 10.01 -0.79
N PHE A 564 -12.14 9.15 -1.43
CA PHE A 564 -11.57 9.48 -2.75
C PHE A 564 -12.66 9.57 -3.86
N TYR A 565 -13.79 8.90 -3.61
CA TYR A 565 -14.98 8.90 -4.45
C TYR A 565 -16.09 9.81 -3.94
N MET A 566 -15.85 10.59 -2.87
CA MET A 566 -16.89 11.47 -2.35
C MET A 566 -17.36 12.45 -3.43
N SER A 567 -18.64 12.36 -3.74
CA SER A 567 -19.36 13.36 -4.53
C SER A 567 -19.16 14.72 -3.88
N GLY A 568 -18.63 15.67 -4.64
CA GLY A 568 -18.37 17.03 -4.19
C GLY A 568 -19.08 18.07 -5.05
N PRO A 569 -19.05 19.35 -4.64
CA PRO A 569 -19.60 20.43 -5.45
C PRO A 569 -18.98 20.49 -6.85
N GLU A 570 -17.70 20.13 -6.99
CA GLU A 570 -17.01 20.03 -8.28
C GLU A 570 -17.65 19.00 -9.22
N ASP A 571 -18.22 17.91 -8.69
CA ASP A 571 -18.88 16.86 -9.47
C ASP A 571 -20.24 17.34 -9.98
N VAL A 572 -21.03 17.96 -9.10
CA VAL A 572 -22.35 18.52 -9.44
C VAL A 572 -22.20 19.59 -10.53
N ILE A 573 -21.22 20.49 -10.38
CA ILE A 573 -20.94 21.53 -11.37
C ILE A 573 -20.45 20.91 -12.69
N ALA A 574 -19.62 19.86 -12.64
CA ALA A 574 -19.18 19.15 -13.82
C ALA A 574 -20.34 18.45 -14.55
N ARG A 575 -21.36 17.93 -13.85
CA ARG A 575 -22.55 17.31 -14.47
C ARG A 575 -23.39 18.34 -15.24
N VAL A 576 -23.47 19.59 -14.77
CA VAL A 576 -24.24 20.67 -15.44
C VAL A 576 -23.42 21.50 -16.44
N TRP A 577 -22.26 21.01 -16.87
CA TRP A 577 -21.35 21.74 -17.76
C TRP A 577 -21.98 22.23 -19.07
N THR A 578 -23.08 21.61 -19.52
CA THR A 578 -23.79 21.93 -20.77
C THR A 578 -24.47 23.29 -20.76
N ILE A 579 -24.90 23.76 -19.58
CA ILE A 579 -25.59 25.05 -19.42
C ILE A 579 -24.66 26.19 -18.97
N ILE A 580 -23.41 25.86 -18.59
CA ILE A 580 -22.42 26.82 -18.12
C ILE A 580 -21.58 27.32 -19.30
N LYS A 581 -21.43 28.64 -19.44
CA LYS A 581 -20.50 29.25 -20.42
C LYS A 581 -19.10 28.64 -20.28
N ARG A 582 -18.47 28.29 -21.41
CA ARG A 582 -17.17 27.57 -21.44
C ARG A 582 -16.08 28.18 -20.56
N GLY A 583 -16.00 29.51 -20.48
CA GLY A 583 -15.01 30.22 -19.67
C GLY A 583 -15.31 30.30 -18.16
N ARG A 584 -16.49 29.86 -17.70
CA ARG A 584 -16.93 29.99 -16.31
C ARG A 584 -16.90 28.67 -15.52
N LEU A 585 -16.89 27.52 -16.21
CA LEU A 585 -16.95 26.20 -15.57
C LEU A 585 -15.83 25.96 -14.53
N ASN A 586 -14.58 26.23 -14.91
CA ASN A 586 -13.43 26.07 -14.02
C ASN A 586 -13.53 26.96 -12.78
N ASN A 587 -13.96 28.22 -12.97
CA ASN A 587 -14.13 29.18 -11.89
C ASN A 587 -15.25 28.75 -10.94
N MET A 588 -16.39 28.27 -11.46
CA MET A 588 -17.48 27.76 -10.64
C MET A 588 -17.05 26.54 -9.81
N MET A 589 -16.37 25.55 -10.42
CA MET A 589 -15.87 24.39 -9.66
C MET A 589 -14.92 24.84 -8.55
N TYR A 590 -13.97 25.73 -8.87
CA TYR A 590 -12.98 26.22 -7.90
C TYR A 590 -13.62 26.96 -6.73
N ARG A 591 -14.54 27.89 -7.01
CA ARG A 591 -15.23 28.68 -5.99
C ARG A 591 -16.13 27.83 -5.10
N ALA A 592 -16.87 26.88 -5.68
CA ALA A 592 -17.74 26.03 -4.87
C ALA A 592 -16.95 25.16 -3.89
N VAL A 593 -15.82 24.58 -4.33
CA VAL A 593 -14.92 23.83 -3.45
C VAL A 593 -14.29 24.72 -2.40
N GLY A 594 -13.79 25.90 -2.77
CA GLY A 594 -13.22 26.85 -1.81
C GLY A 594 -14.22 27.28 -0.73
N ASN A 595 -15.46 27.59 -1.12
CA ASN A 595 -16.52 27.98 -0.20
C ASN A 595 -16.99 26.81 0.68
N GLU A 596 -17.02 25.58 0.16
CA GLU A 596 -17.28 24.40 0.99
C GLU A 596 -16.19 24.23 2.06
N ILE A 597 -14.92 24.39 1.68
CA ILE A 597 -13.78 24.34 2.60
C ILE A 597 -13.95 25.38 3.70
N ILE A 598 -14.24 26.64 3.36
CA ILE A 598 -14.48 27.71 4.34
C ILE A 598 -15.61 27.32 5.31
N ARG A 599 -16.75 26.87 4.78
CA ARG A 599 -17.93 26.54 5.58
C ARG A 599 -17.70 25.37 6.54
N LYS A 600 -16.96 24.34 6.12
CA LYS A 600 -16.71 23.14 6.94
C LYS A 600 -15.53 23.30 7.89
N THR A 601 -14.52 24.12 7.56
CA THR A 601 -13.38 24.37 8.45
C THR A 601 -13.66 25.41 9.53
N LEU A 602 -14.73 26.21 9.38
CA LEU A 602 -15.18 27.19 10.37
C LEU A 602 -16.56 26.79 10.90
N PRO A 603 -16.66 25.86 11.87
CA PRO A 603 -17.95 25.32 12.33
C PRO A 603 -18.90 26.39 12.92
N ASP A 604 -18.36 27.50 13.46
CA ASP A 604 -19.15 28.62 13.98
C ASP A 604 -19.49 29.69 12.91
N PHE A 605 -19.03 29.51 11.66
CA PHE A 605 -19.30 30.45 10.59
C PHE A 605 -20.66 30.18 9.95
N ASN A 606 -21.68 30.86 10.45
CA ASN A 606 -22.97 31.00 9.77
C ASN A 606 -23.02 32.34 9.02
N PRO A 607 -23.00 32.38 7.68
CA PRO A 607 -22.95 33.63 6.90
C PRO A 607 -24.13 34.57 7.13
N TRP A 608 -25.22 34.10 7.75
CA TRP A 608 -26.41 34.88 8.03
C TRP A 608 -26.69 34.99 9.54
N ALA A 609 -25.68 34.74 10.38
CA ALA A 609 -25.77 35.02 11.81
C ALA A 609 -25.84 36.53 12.09
N ARG A 610 -26.31 36.87 13.30
CA ARG A 610 -26.34 38.24 13.80
C ARG A 610 -24.92 38.82 13.89
N ILE A 611 -24.71 40.01 13.32
CA ILE A 611 -23.40 40.68 13.34
C ILE A 611 -23.33 41.58 14.57
N THR A 612 -22.37 41.31 15.45
CA THR A 612 -22.06 42.12 16.63
C THR A 612 -21.07 43.25 16.30
N LEU A 613 -21.01 44.29 17.13
CA LEU A 613 -20.06 45.41 16.96
C LEU A 613 -18.72 45.20 17.71
N ASP A 614 -18.43 43.96 18.12
CA ASP A 614 -17.14 43.57 18.71
C ASP A 614 -16.16 43.04 17.63
N ASP A 615 -14.91 42.80 18.00
CA ASP A 615 -13.88 42.31 17.08
C ASP A 615 -14.28 41.01 16.37
N ARG A 616 -15.06 40.15 17.05
CA ARG A 616 -15.60 38.91 16.49
C ARG A 616 -16.65 39.17 15.42
N GLY A 617 -17.53 40.14 15.64
CA GLY A 617 -18.52 40.54 14.64
C GLY A 617 -17.90 41.22 13.42
N LEU A 618 -16.82 41.98 13.60
CA LEU A 618 -16.03 42.54 12.49
C LEU A 618 -15.32 41.43 11.67
N ASP A 619 -14.67 40.48 12.32
CA ASP A 619 -14.05 39.31 11.66
C ASP A 619 -15.10 38.47 10.90
N HIS A 620 -16.25 38.24 11.52
CA HIS A 620 -17.37 37.54 10.88
C HIS A 620 -17.88 38.28 9.64
N PHE A 621 -18.03 39.61 9.72
CA PHE A 621 -18.44 40.43 8.59
C PHE A 621 -17.42 40.40 7.45
N CYS A 622 -16.12 40.48 7.75
CA CYS A 622 -15.07 40.36 6.74
C CYS A 622 -15.11 39.01 6.01
N LYS A 623 -15.28 37.91 6.74
CA LYS A 623 -15.44 36.56 6.15
C LYS A 623 -16.70 36.44 5.30
N LEU A 624 -17.81 37.04 5.74
CA LEU A 624 -19.04 37.11 4.95
C LEU A 624 -18.86 37.89 3.65
N GLN A 625 -18.12 39.01 3.68
CA GLN A 625 -17.83 39.81 2.49
C GLN A 625 -17.10 38.98 1.42
N GLU A 626 -16.08 38.22 1.83
CA GLU A 626 -15.32 37.34 0.94
C GLU A 626 -16.15 36.16 0.42
N TYR A 627 -16.89 35.50 1.32
CA TYR A 627 -17.70 34.32 1.03
C TYR A 627 -18.89 34.62 0.10
N ALA A 628 -19.65 35.69 0.38
CA ALA A 628 -20.93 35.96 -0.29
C ALA A 628 -20.83 36.97 -1.44
N PHE A 629 -19.90 37.93 -1.43
CA PHE A 629 -19.91 39.08 -2.35
C PHE A 629 -18.71 39.17 -3.28
N SER A 630 -17.94 38.08 -3.44
CA SER A 630 -16.82 38.01 -4.37
C SER A 630 -17.22 38.05 -5.86
N GLU A 631 -18.45 37.65 -6.21
CA GLU A 631 -19.01 37.80 -7.57
C GLU A 631 -20.51 38.13 -7.53
N LYS A 632 -21.01 38.70 -8.62
CA LYS A 632 -22.43 39.01 -8.82
C LYS A 632 -23.14 37.87 -9.55
N ILE A 633 -24.37 37.56 -9.15
CA ILE A 633 -25.19 36.51 -9.78
C ILE A 633 -25.54 36.84 -11.25
N GLN A 634 -25.49 38.13 -11.63
CA GLN A 634 -25.66 38.59 -13.01
C GLN A 634 -24.56 38.11 -13.96
N ASP A 635 -23.42 37.67 -13.42
CA ASP A 635 -22.26 37.19 -14.18
C ASP A 635 -22.03 35.68 -13.95
N CYS A 636 -23.06 34.93 -13.55
CA CYS A 636 -22.92 33.54 -13.11
C CYS A 636 -22.59 32.53 -14.22
N GLY A 637 -22.63 32.92 -15.48
CA GLY A 637 -22.31 32.04 -16.60
C GLY A 637 -23.47 31.16 -17.08
N ILE A 638 -24.69 31.40 -16.60
CA ILE A 638 -25.91 30.68 -17.02
C ILE A 638 -26.90 31.69 -17.58
N GLU A 639 -27.12 31.65 -18.90
CA GLU A 639 -27.82 32.70 -19.65
C GLU A 639 -29.21 33.05 -19.10
N GLN A 640 -30.02 32.03 -18.78
CA GLN A 640 -31.37 32.21 -18.25
C GLN A 640 -31.35 32.94 -16.90
N ILE A 641 -30.36 32.63 -16.06
CA ILE A 641 -30.20 33.21 -14.73
C ILE A 641 -29.64 34.64 -14.81
N GLU A 642 -28.64 34.87 -15.66
CA GLU A 642 -28.08 36.21 -15.91
C GLU A 642 -29.14 37.18 -16.44
N LYS A 643 -30.04 36.72 -17.33
CA LYS A 643 -31.14 37.54 -17.86
C LYS A 643 -32.15 37.94 -16.78
N LEU A 644 -32.58 36.99 -15.94
CA LEU A 644 -33.51 37.29 -14.84
C LEU A 644 -32.85 38.22 -13.82
N SER A 645 -31.64 37.90 -13.39
CA SER A 645 -30.90 38.67 -12.41
C SER A 645 -30.62 40.10 -12.86
N SER A 646 -30.28 40.33 -14.13
CA SER A 646 -30.11 41.67 -14.71
C SER A 646 -31.39 42.52 -14.64
N THR A 647 -32.55 41.89 -14.78
CA THR A 647 -33.84 42.58 -14.63
C THR A 647 -34.12 42.91 -13.16
N CYS A 648 -33.87 41.96 -12.27
CA CYS A 648 -34.06 42.11 -10.83
C CYS A 648 -33.14 43.18 -10.22
N ILE A 649 -31.85 43.19 -10.59
CA ILE A 649 -30.87 44.11 -9.99
C ILE A 649 -31.19 45.56 -10.31
N VAL A 650 -31.62 45.86 -11.54
CA VAL A 650 -32.07 47.21 -11.95
C VAL A 650 -33.31 47.62 -11.15
N ARG A 651 -34.28 46.70 -11.01
CA ARG A 651 -35.51 46.95 -10.24
C ARG A 651 -35.22 47.24 -8.78
N PHE A 652 -34.39 46.43 -8.12
CA PHE A 652 -34.09 46.60 -6.69
C PHE A 652 -33.17 47.79 -6.43
N SER A 653 -32.18 48.05 -7.29
CA SER A 653 -31.33 49.24 -7.15
C SER A 653 -32.16 50.52 -7.26
N THR A 654 -33.10 50.58 -8.21
CA THR A 654 -34.02 51.73 -8.35
C THR A 654 -34.92 51.87 -7.12
N ALA A 655 -35.53 50.78 -6.64
CA ALA A 655 -36.40 50.80 -5.48
C ALA A 655 -35.68 51.26 -4.20
N LEU A 656 -34.47 50.75 -3.95
CA LEU A 656 -33.67 51.10 -2.78
C LEU A 656 -33.21 52.57 -2.79
N THR A 657 -32.98 53.15 -3.98
CA THR A 657 -32.50 54.54 -4.13
C THR A 657 -33.65 55.56 -4.10
N VAL A 658 -34.80 55.23 -4.71
CA VAL A 658 -35.93 56.17 -4.88
C VAL A 658 -36.91 56.15 -3.71
N GLN A 659 -37.16 54.98 -3.11
CA GLN A 659 -38.22 54.84 -2.08
C GLN A 659 -37.74 55.11 -0.65
N GLY A 660 -36.47 55.50 -0.46
CA GLY A 660 -35.93 55.81 0.86
C GLY A 660 -36.21 54.70 1.86
N PHE A 661 -35.90 53.46 1.50
CA PHE A 661 -36.05 52.30 2.39
C PHE A 661 -35.37 52.67 3.72
N ASN A 662 -36.19 52.90 4.74
CA ASN A 662 -35.79 53.50 6.01
C ASN A 662 -35.11 52.44 6.88
N ILE A 663 -34.07 51.82 6.33
CA ILE A 663 -33.24 50.83 7.00
C ILE A 663 -32.34 51.66 7.92
N ARG A 664 -32.69 51.72 9.21
CA ARG A 664 -31.84 52.33 10.23
C ARG A 664 -30.48 51.61 10.20
N LYS A 665 -29.45 52.29 9.67
CA LYS A 665 -28.05 51.85 9.57
C LYS A 665 -27.86 50.43 8.98
N PRO A 666 -27.94 50.25 7.65
CA PRO A 666 -27.71 48.93 7.05
C PRO A 666 -26.24 48.52 7.22
N VAL A 667 -26.01 47.27 7.65
CA VAL A 667 -24.69 46.64 7.69
C VAL A 667 -24.12 46.46 6.28
N PHE A 668 -24.99 46.30 5.29
CA PHE A 668 -24.65 46.08 3.89
C PHE A 668 -24.79 47.35 3.05
N ARG A 669 -23.94 47.49 2.02
CA ARG A 669 -24.08 48.57 1.03
C ARG A 669 -25.35 48.38 0.19
N LEU A 670 -25.90 49.46 -0.37
CA LEU A 670 -27.10 49.38 -1.21
C LEU A 670 -26.96 48.39 -2.38
N GLU A 671 -25.78 48.33 -3.00
CA GLU A 671 -25.48 47.36 -4.06
C GLU A 671 -25.53 45.91 -3.56
N GLN A 672 -25.07 45.66 -2.33
CA GLN A 672 -25.10 44.33 -1.72
C GLN A 672 -26.52 43.93 -1.34
N LEU A 673 -27.33 44.87 -0.83
CA LEU A 673 -28.75 44.63 -0.59
C LEU A 673 -29.50 44.33 -1.90
N ALA A 674 -29.21 45.06 -2.97
CA ALA A 674 -29.78 44.79 -4.30
C ALA A 674 -29.37 43.40 -4.82
N GLU A 675 -28.11 43.00 -4.64
CA GLU A 675 -27.60 41.67 -4.99
C GLU A 675 -28.31 40.57 -4.17
N ILE A 676 -28.45 40.73 -2.85
CA ILE A 676 -29.15 39.76 -2.00
C ILE A 676 -30.62 39.60 -2.44
N LEU A 677 -31.34 40.70 -2.63
CA LEU A 677 -32.73 40.68 -3.08
C LEU A 677 -32.89 40.02 -4.45
N THR A 678 -31.91 40.27 -5.33
CA THR A 678 -31.83 39.62 -6.64
C THR A 678 -31.66 38.11 -6.47
N ARG A 679 -30.72 37.64 -5.66
CA ARG A 679 -30.51 36.21 -5.39
C ARG A 679 -31.75 35.55 -4.78
N MET A 680 -32.41 36.20 -3.83
CA MET A 680 -33.66 35.69 -3.23
C MET A 680 -34.77 35.52 -4.26
N THR A 681 -34.87 36.44 -5.23
CA THR A 681 -35.85 36.35 -6.32
C THR A 681 -35.48 35.24 -7.30
N VAL A 682 -34.21 35.19 -7.72
CA VAL A 682 -33.70 34.15 -8.62
C VAL A 682 -33.86 32.76 -8.00
N LYS A 683 -33.63 32.58 -6.70
CA LYS A 683 -33.81 31.30 -5.98
C LYS A 683 -35.22 30.73 -6.09
N LYS A 684 -36.26 31.59 -6.13
CA LYS A 684 -37.66 31.17 -6.28
C LYS A 684 -37.95 30.63 -7.68
N GLU A 685 -37.35 31.25 -8.69
CA GLU A 685 -37.56 30.90 -10.11
C GLU A 685 -36.55 29.86 -10.63
N PHE A 686 -35.47 29.57 -9.89
CA PHE A 686 -34.32 28.81 -10.38
C PHE A 686 -34.69 27.44 -10.94
N LYS A 687 -35.45 26.64 -10.17
CA LYS A 687 -35.90 25.31 -10.62
C LYS A 687 -36.85 25.40 -11.81
N ILE A 688 -37.66 26.44 -11.90
CA ILE A 688 -38.60 26.64 -13.02
C ILE A 688 -37.82 26.96 -14.31
N LEU A 689 -36.82 27.82 -14.21
CA LEU A 689 -35.99 28.24 -15.35
C LEU A 689 -35.14 27.11 -15.95
N LEU A 690 -34.74 26.13 -15.13
CA LEU A 690 -33.87 25.02 -15.56
C LEU A 690 -34.62 23.70 -15.72
N ARG A 691 -35.93 23.67 -15.45
CA ARG A 691 -36.77 22.48 -15.63
C ARG A 691 -36.77 22.05 -17.09
N GLY A 692 -36.54 20.76 -17.32
CA GLY A 692 -36.48 20.19 -18.68
C GLY A 692 -35.14 20.42 -19.40
N ILE A 693 -34.21 21.17 -18.80
CA ILE A 693 -32.83 21.31 -19.28
C ILE A 693 -31.90 20.35 -18.54
N LEU A 694 -32.12 20.17 -17.24
CA LEU A 694 -31.38 19.26 -16.37
C LEU A 694 -32.30 18.14 -15.84
N GLU A 695 -31.70 16.98 -15.55
CA GLU A 695 -32.35 15.90 -14.78
C GLU A 695 -32.70 16.40 -13.37
N GLU A 696 -33.77 15.86 -12.78
CA GLU A 696 -34.33 16.38 -11.53
C GLU A 696 -33.37 16.23 -10.34
N ASP A 697 -32.66 15.10 -10.24
CA ASP A 697 -31.62 14.85 -9.22
C ASP A 697 -30.45 15.83 -9.34
N VAL A 698 -30.02 16.10 -10.59
CA VAL A 698 -28.94 17.04 -10.88
C VAL A 698 -29.38 18.46 -10.56
N LEU A 699 -30.60 18.84 -10.92
CA LEU A 699 -31.15 20.17 -10.67
C LEU A 699 -31.27 20.46 -9.18
N ASP A 700 -31.69 19.48 -8.38
CA ASP A 700 -31.81 19.63 -6.93
C ASP A 700 -30.45 19.79 -6.24
N SER A 701 -29.50 18.92 -6.61
CA SER A 701 -28.12 19.01 -6.12
C SER A 701 -27.50 20.35 -6.54
N PHE A 702 -27.69 20.76 -7.79
CA PHE A 702 -27.15 22.00 -8.32
C PHE A 702 -27.77 23.23 -7.68
N THR A 703 -29.09 23.24 -7.42
CA THR A 703 -29.77 24.33 -6.69
C THR A 703 -29.13 24.55 -5.32
N THR A 704 -28.84 23.46 -4.60
CA THR A 704 -28.19 23.50 -3.28
C THR A 704 -26.80 24.12 -3.39
N ILE A 705 -25.94 23.58 -4.26
CA ILE A 705 -24.58 24.11 -4.46
C ILE A 705 -24.60 25.58 -4.93
N PHE A 706 -25.53 25.94 -5.81
CA PHE A 706 -25.62 27.28 -6.39
C PHE A 706 -25.97 28.35 -5.36
N PHE A 707 -26.92 28.09 -4.45
CA PHE A 707 -27.36 29.09 -3.45
C PHE A 707 -26.75 28.94 -2.07
N GLU A 708 -26.05 27.85 -1.79
CA GLU A 708 -25.32 27.68 -0.53
C GLU A 708 -23.84 28.01 -0.66
N LEU A 709 -23.21 27.67 -1.80
CA LEU A 709 -21.77 27.82 -2.00
C LEU A 709 -21.42 28.92 -3.01
N LEU A 710 -22.02 28.95 -4.20
CA LEU A 710 -21.61 29.91 -5.25
C LEU A 710 -22.16 31.32 -5.05
N TYR A 711 -23.46 31.41 -4.79
CA TYR A 711 -24.21 32.64 -4.54
C TYR A 711 -25.03 32.47 -3.25
N PRO A 712 -24.35 32.44 -2.08
CA PRO A 712 -25.00 32.33 -0.79
C PRO A 712 -26.19 33.26 -0.69
N THR A 713 -27.35 32.72 -0.30
CA THR A 713 -28.61 33.46 -0.21
C THR A 713 -29.25 33.25 1.15
N PRO A 714 -29.68 34.32 1.85
CA PRO A 714 -30.30 34.21 3.17
C PRO A 714 -31.62 33.42 3.12
N PRO A 715 -31.99 32.74 4.20
CA PRO A 715 -33.21 31.95 4.27
C PRO A 715 -34.48 32.83 4.28
N SER A 716 -34.42 34.01 4.90
CA SER A 716 -35.51 34.98 4.91
C SER A 716 -34.99 36.43 4.84
N PHE A 717 -35.90 37.36 4.56
CA PHE A 717 -35.59 38.80 4.51
C PHE A 717 -35.24 39.36 5.90
N GLU A 718 -35.74 38.73 6.96
CA GLU A 718 -35.54 39.14 8.36
C GLU A 718 -34.07 39.03 8.80
N CYS A 719 -33.29 38.12 8.19
CA CYS A 719 -31.86 37.98 8.43
C CYS A 719 -31.04 39.23 8.07
N LEU A 720 -31.62 40.19 7.33
CA LEU A 720 -30.94 41.41 6.88
C LEU A 720 -30.97 42.56 7.91
N PHE A 721 -31.69 42.41 9.02
CA PHE A 721 -31.95 43.48 10.00
C PHE A 721 -31.33 43.22 11.38
N LEU A 722 -30.42 42.25 11.50
CA LEU A 722 -29.90 41.79 12.79
C LEU A 722 -28.60 42.50 13.18
N THR A 723 -28.70 43.72 13.69
CA THR A 723 -27.67 44.40 14.50
C THR A 723 -28.22 44.79 15.86
N ASP A 724 -27.39 44.90 16.90
CA ASP A 724 -27.73 45.66 18.12
C ASP A 724 -27.51 47.17 17.89
#